data_AF-A0A1G8J2Z6-F1
#
_entry.id   AF-A0A1G8J2Z6-F1
#
_cell.length_a   1.000
_cell.length_b   1.000
_cell.length_c   1.000
_cell.angle_alpha   90.00
_cell.angle_beta   90.00
_cell.angle_gamma   90.00
#
_symmetry.space_group_name_H-M   'P 1'
#
loop_
_entity.id
_entity.type
_entity.pdbx_description
1 polymer ?
#
loop_
_entity_poly.entity_id
_entity_poly.type
_entity_poly.pdbx_seq_one_letter_code
_entity_poly.pdbx_strand_id
1 'polypeptide(L)'
;MLKIEELEEIQKGLFDKYSGIKKDRIIIGMGTCGIAAGAEEILKTAQKEIKKLNLKDIEISITGCLGICAEEPIMEIRTNNERYIYGNLNPEKTREILKTHLGERNIINRWLIDQNSDFFSKQKRIVLKNCGNINPENIEEAIANHGYLGLAKALKSFSPNEVIEIIKNAKLRGRGGAGFSTGLKWELAANNSTQEKYLICNADEGDPGAFMDRSILEGDPHRLLEGMALAAYAIGASRGYIYCRAEYPLAIKRLKKAIKSAEGMGLLGENILDSGFDFRVNIRLGAGAFVCGEETALIASIEGKRGEPRSKPPFPSESGLFEKATVINNVETLANVPEIIRKGSEWFKKIGTEASPGTKVFALAGKIKKNGLVEVPMGTTPGEIIFDICGGLENDAEFKAAQTGGPSGGCIPIEHLNVPIDYDSLKELGTIMGSGGLIVMDTQTCMVDLAKYFIDFCKDESCGQCTSCRIGTTRMLEVLEKISEGRGEKQDLDLLIEMGEVVKDSSFCGLGQSAPNPVLSTIRYFKDEYLDHIENKHCDSSVCASLFTSPCQNACPANVDVPLYIDAIRHGDYKRAYQIIQIENPLVLVCGRVCYNLCENACNRDGIDEALAIRELKRFASDYLLKNEDGFPIPEIEAEKDKKIAVIGSGPSGLTAAFYLRKKGYQVTIFEAETEVGGMLALGIPEYRLPKELLNEEIGVLTAMGVEIVVNTKIGKDILIEDLREEGFWAVYLAVGAQKDRDLNIEGNEGVEGYYSALDVLKKLNQGHEFDFKDKKISVIGGGNAAIDTARNMIRLGAEEVNIIYRRTKNDMPAHKEEIKEAEYEKVNIYSQLNPYKIHSENNKIKKLECLEVKGGKFDQSGRRKPVEIKDSKLMIDTDIIISAVGQEVEDYFNKGKFKVELTKSNLIKTEGDFSTNVDWVFAGGDCVSGPSTVVESIQQGKKAASEIDKYLGGDGEVVKKENFERNISSPILEEQKSRVKMPTILLSERKRGFKEVEKGYSLDQAVEEASRCLRCDVKEKEEVI
;
A
#
# COMPACT_ATOMS: atom_id res chain seq x y z
N MET A 1 -34.45 -33.77 29.47
CA MET A 1 -33.12 -33.47 28.90
C MET A 1 -33.16 -33.91 27.44
N LEU A 2 -32.57 -33.13 26.55
CA LEU A 2 -32.52 -33.43 25.13
C LEU A 2 -31.63 -34.66 24.89
N LYS A 3 -32.03 -35.61 24.04
CA LYS A 3 -31.20 -36.77 23.66
C LYS A 3 -30.42 -36.53 22.37
N ILE A 4 -29.38 -37.33 22.14
CA ILE A 4 -28.54 -37.26 20.94
C ILE A 4 -29.38 -37.39 19.65
N GLU A 5 -30.25 -38.41 19.54
CA GLU A 5 -31.07 -38.62 18.34
C GLU A 5 -32.05 -37.47 18.08
N GLU A 6 -32.57 -36.84 19.14
CA GLU A 6 -33.54 -35.75 19.05
C GLU A 6 -32.91 -34.48 18.45
N LEU A 7 -31.60 -34.24 18.66
CA LEU A 7 -30.93 -33.06 18.11
C LEU A 7 -30.85 -33.10 16.58
N GLU A 8 -30.63 -34.28 15.98
CA GLU A 8 -30.60 -34.42 14.52
C GLU A 8 -31.99 -34.18 13.89
N GLU A 9 -33.05 -34.62 14.55
CA GLU A 9 -34.43 -34.36 14.12
C GLU A 9 -34.79 -32.87 14.26
N ILE A 10 -34.42 -32.25 15.39
CA ILE A 10 -34.58 -30.80 15.60
C ILE A 10 -33.82 -30.02 14.54
N GLN A 11 -32.59 -30.41 14.20
CA GLN A 11 -31.81 -29.71 13.18
C GLN A 11 -32.50 -29.75 11.82
N LYS A 12 -33.05 -30.91 11.40
CA LYS A 12 -33.79 -31.00 10.14
C LYS A 12 -35.03 -30.12 10.14
N GLY A 13 -35.82 -30.16 11.22
CA GLY A 13 -37.02 -29.33 11.35
C GLY A 13 -36.70 -27.83 11.37
N LEU A 14 -35.61 -27.42 12.02
CA LEU A 14 -35.14 -26.04 12.03
C LEU A 14 -34.55 -25.63 10.69
N PHE A 15 -33.81 -26.50 10.01
CA PHE A 15 -33.32 -26.25 8.66
C PHE A 15 -34.50 -25.96 7.74
N ASP A 16 -35.51 -26.83 7.69
CA ASP A 16 -36.71 -26.62 6.88
C ASP A 16 -37.47 -25.34 7.27
N LYS A 17 -37.53 -25.02 8.57
CA LYS A 17 -38.13 -23.77 9.08
C LYS A 17 -37.41 -22.54 8.54
N TYR A 18 -36.08 -22.55 8.43
CA TYR A 18 -35.28 -21.40 8.02
C TYR A 18 -34.94 -21.37 6.53
N SER A 19 -34.95 -22.52 5.85
CA SER A 19 -34.73 -22.66 4.40
C SER A 19 -36.04 -22.60 3.59
N GLY A 20 -37.19 -22.90 4.22
CA GLY A 20 -38.52 -22.92 3.60
C GLY A 20 -39.30 -21.61 3.70
N ILE A 21 -38.68 -20.52 4.16
CA ILE A 21 -39.36 -19.24 4.38
C ILE A 21 -39.67 -18.56 3.05
N LYS A 22 -40.95 -18.46 2.69
CA LYS A 22 -41.48 -17.62 1.59
C LYS A 22 -41.62 -16.13 1.95
N LYS A 23 -41.24 -15.74 3.18
CA LYS A 23 -41.32 -14.36 3.69
C LYS A 23 -40.06 -13.59 3.37
N ASP A 24 -40.21 -12.31 3.06
CA ASP A 24 -39.07 -11.43 2.85
C ASP A 24 -38.35 -11.21 4.20
N ARG A 25 -37.02 -11.33 4.21
CA ARG A 25 -36.20 -11.14 5.40
C ARG A 25 -35.25 -9.98 5.22
N ILE A 26 -35.20 -9.07 6.19
CA ILE A 26 -34.21 -8.00 6.27
C ILE A 26 -33.24 -8.34 7.38
N ILE A 27 -31.96 -8.40 7.07
CA ILE A 27 -30.90 -8.74 8.02
C ILE A 27 -29.92 -7.57 8.07
N ILE A 28 -29.68 -7.03 9.27
CA ILE A 28 -28.79 -5.88 9.44
C ILE A 28 -27.51 -6.32 10.14
N GLY A 29 -26.36 -5.90 9.60
CA GLY A 29 -25.04 -6.14 10.18
C GLY A 29 -24.91 -5.42 11.51
N MET A 30 -24.94 -6.17 12.61
CA MET A 30 -24.86 -5.66 13.98
C MET A 30 -23.63 -6.23 14.71
N GLY A 31 -22.53 -6.43 13.97
CA GLY A 31 -21.21 -6.57 14.58
C GLY A 31 -20.68 -5.20 15.04
N THR A 32 -19.63 -5.19 15.86
CA THR A 32 -19.06 -3.93 16.38
C THR A 32 -18.67 -2.94 15.26
N CYS A 33 -18.17 -3.41 14.11
CA CYS A 33 -17.88 -2.55 12.95
C CYS A 33 -19.14 -1.87 12.37
N GLY A 34 -20.22 -2.61 12.17
CA GLY A 34 -21.49 -2.06 11.68
C GLY A 34 -22.09 -1.08 12.66
N ILE A 35 -22.06 -1.39 13.96
CA ILE A 35 -22.55 -0.49 15.02
C ILE A 35 -21.75 0.81 15.04
N ALA A 36 -20.42 0.73 14.98
CA ALA A 36 -19.55 1.90 14.92
C ALA A 36 -19.81 2.76 13.67
N ALA A 37 -20.15 2.15 12.54
CA ALA A 37 -20.49 2.84 11.30
C ALA A 37 -21.94 3.39 11.27
N GLY A 38 -22.78 3.13 12.29
CA GLY A 38 -24.14 3.66 12.39
C GLY A 38 -25.28 2.65 12.14
N ALA A 39 -25.02 1.34 12.16
CA ALA A 39 -26.03 0.29 11.90
C ALA A 39 -27.25 0.34 12.85
N GLU A 40 -27.10 0.85 14.07
CA GLU A 40 -28.24 1.02 14.98
C GLU A 40 -29.29 1.98 14.44
N GLU A 41 -28.86 3.05 13.76
CA GLU A 41 -29.77 4.00 13.12
C GLU A 41 -30.45 3.38 11.90
N ILE A 42 -29.72 2.54 11.16
CA ILE A 42 -30.25 1.78 10.02
C ILE A 42 -31.35 0.82 10.50
N LEU A 43 -31.11 0.07 11.58
CA LEU A 43 -32.12 -0.82 12.18
C LEU A 43 -33.37 -0.07 12.63
N LYS A 44 -33.20 1.05 13.34
CA LYS A 44 -34.32 1.90 13.77
C LYS A 44 -35.09 2.46 12.57
N THR A 45 -34.37 2.86 11.52
CA THR A 45 -34.95 3.40 10.28
C THR A 45 -35.74 2.33 9.53
N ALA A 46 -35.18 1.12 9.39
CA ALA A 46 -35.86 0.01 8.74
C ALA A 46 -37.17 -0.36 9.45
N GLN A 47 -37.12 -0.49 10.78
CA GLN A 47 -38.31 -0.76 11.60
C GLN A 47 -39.41 0.30 11.44
N LYS A 48 -39.04 1.58 11.34
CA LYS A 48 -39.99 2.68 11.14
C LYS A 48 -40.58 2.67 9.73
N GLU A 49 -39.74 2.50 8.70
CA GLU A 49 -40.19 2.59 7.31
C GLU A 49 -41.08 1.40 6.93
N ILE A 50 -40.80 0.19 7.42
CA ILE A 50 -41.66 -0.98 7.21
C ILE A 50 -43.07 -0.75 7.76
N LYS A 51 -43.17 -0.18 8.98
CA LYS A 51 -44.46 0.19 9.58
C LYS A 51 -45.19 1.25 8.75
N LYS A 52 -44.46 2.25 8.25
CA LYS A 52 -45.01 3.35 7.44
C LYS A 52 -45.50 2.88 6.07
N LEU A 53 -44.78 1.97 5.43
CA LEU A 53 -45.14 1.37 4.14
C LEU A 53 -46.23 0.28 4.27
N ASN A 54 -46.64 -0.06 5.50
CA ASN A 54 -47.63 -1.10 5.79
C ASN A 54 -47.28 -2.45 5.14
N LEU A 55 -45.99 -2.76 5.04
CA LEU A 55 -45.50 -4.01 4.48
C LEU A 55 -45.75 -5.14 5.48
N LYS A 56 -46.47 -6.17 5.04
CA LYS A 56 -46.80 -7.36 5.84
C LYS A 56 -45.83 -8.49 5.52
N ASP A 57 -45.70 -9.43 6.45
CA ASP A 57 -44.90 -10.65 6.27
C ASP A 57 -43.40 -10.41 6.02
N ILE A 58 -42.83 -9.38 6.64
CA ILE A 58 -41.38 -9.13 6.66
C ILE A 58 -40.80 -9.51 8.02
N GLU A 59 -39.76 -10.33 8.03
CA GLU A 59 -38.94 -10.60 9.22
C GLU A 59 -37.74 -9.65 9.25
N ILE A 60 -37.55 -8.94 10.37
CA ILE A 60 -36.32 -8.17 10.61
C ILE A 60 -35.45 -8.95 11.58
N SER A 61 -34.22 -9.25 11.17
CA SER A 61 -33.22 -9.93 11.97
C SER A 61 -31.91 -9.15 11.99
N ILE A 62 -30.96 -9.62 12.79
CA ILE A 62 -29.62 -9.06 12.92
C ILE A 62 -28.60 -10.16 12.67
N THR A 63 -27.39 -9.79 12.26
CA THR A 63 -26.27 -10.72 12.13
C THR A 63 -24.96 -10.11 12.63
N GLY A 64 -23.91 -10.92 12.69
CA GLY A 64 -22.55 -10.48 13.01
C GLY A 64 -21.86 -9.78 11.84
N CYS A 65 -20.54 -9.59 11.95
CA CYS A 65 -19.73 -9.03 10.86
C CYS A 65 -19.74 -9.98 9.64
N LEU A 66 -20.02 -9.44 8.45
CA LEU A 66 -19.91 -10.18 7.18
C LEU A 66 -18.46 -10.30 6.71
N GLY A 67 -17.56 -9.48 7.25
CA GLY A 67 -16.14 -9.45 6.96
C GLY A 67 -15.70 -8.35 5.98
N ILE A 68 -16.60 -7.65 5.30
CA ILE A 68 -16.24 -6.50 4.44
C ILE A 68 -16.52 -5.19 5.17
N CYS A 69 -15.61 -4.79 6.06
CA CYS A 69 -15.82 -3.64 6.95
C CYS A 69 -15.89 -2.30 6.18
N ALA A 70 -15.25 -2.23 5.01
CA ALA A 70 -15.23 -1.04 4.15
C ALA A 70 -16.62 -0.65 3.60
N GLU A 71 -17.59 -1.56 3.66
CA GLU A 71 -18.95 -1.36 3.14
C GLU A 71 -19.99 -1.21 4.26
N GLU A 72 -19.57 -1.16 5.52
CA GLU A 72 -20.49 -0.95 6.65
C GLU A 72 -21.03 0.50 6.68
N PRO A 73 -22.28 0.74 7.10
CA PRO A 73 -23.27 -0.25 7.55
C PRO A 73 -23.90 -1.06 6.42
N ILE A 74 -24.08 -2.37 6.65
CA ILE A 74 -24.68 -3.31 5.69
C ILE A 74 -26.11 -3.71 6.06
N MET A 75 -26.98 -3.79 5.04
CA MET A 75 -28.30 -4.40 5.11
C MET A 75 -28.49 -5.42 3.99
N GLU A 76 -28.86 -6.63 4.37
CA GLU A 76 -29.22 -7.70 3.45
C GLU A 76 -30.74 -7.85 3.37
N ILE A 77 -31.24 -8.02 2.16
CA ILE A 77 -32.64 -8.35 1.87
C ILE A 77 -32.67 -9.72 1.19
N ARG A 78 -33.41 -10.66 1.76
CA ARG A 78 -33.72 -11.96 1.16
C ARG A 78 -35.16 -11.97 0.68
N THR A 79 -35.36 -12.14 -0.63
CA THR A 79 -36.68 -12.27 -1.27
C THR A 79 -36.62 -13.43 -2.26
N ASN A 80 -37.64 -14.30 -2.31
CA ASN A 80 -37.70 -15.45 -3.25
C ASN A 80 -36.42 -16.33 -3.31
N ASN A 81 -35.75 -16.55 -2.17
CA ASN A 81 -34.45 -17.25 -2.06
C ASN A 81 -33.26 -16.56 -2.75
N GLU A 82 -33.43 -15.32 -3.23
CA GLU A 82 -32.33 -14.48 -3.69
C GLU A 82 -31.84 -13.59 -2.56
N ARG A 83 -30.53 -13.30 -2.59
CA ARG A 83 -29.83 -12.54 -1.56
C ARG A 83 -29.32 -11.23 -2.16
N TYR A 84 -29.71 -10.12 -1.57
CA TYR A 84 -29.29 -8.77 -1.99
C TYR A 84 -28.64 -8.05 -0.84
N ILE A 85 -27.37 -7.67 -1.00
CA ILE A 85 -26.59 -7.00 0.06
C ILE A 85 -26.35 -5.56 -0.34
N TYR A 86 -26.77 -4.63 0.49
CA TYR A 86 -26.56 -3.19 0.33
C TYR A 86 -25.53 -2.70 1.35
N GLY A 87 -24.53 -1.95 0.88
CA GLY A 87 -23.47 -1.36 1.71
C GLY A 87 -23.54 0.16 1.78
N ASN A 88 -22.66 0.75 2.59
CA ASN A 88 -22.47 2.19 2.73
C ASN A 88 -23.78 2.95 3.00
N LEU A 89 -24.59 2.39 3.91
CA LEU A 89 -25.95 2.85 4.18
C LEU A 89 -25.99 4.04 5.12
N ASN A 90 -26.95 4.93 4.85
CA ASN A 90 -27.39 5.97 5.78
C ASN A 90 -28.93 5.93 5.87
N PRO A 91 -29.56 6.63 6.82
CA PRO A 91 -31.01 6.59 6.99
C PRO A 91 -31.82 6.96 5.73
N GLU A 92 -31.31 7.82 4.86
CA GLU A 92 -32.00 8.21 3.62
C GLU A 92 -31.96 7.09 2.58
N LYS A 93 -30.77 6.56 2.29
CA LYS A 93 -30.58 5.41 1.39
C LYS A 93 -31.42 4.22 1.85
N THR A 94 -31.45 3.93 3.16
CA THR A 94 -32.25 2.83 3.70
C THR A 94 -33.74 3.01 3.42
N ARG A 95 -34.30 4.22 3.57
CA ARG A 95 -35.72 4.48 3.24
C ARG A 95 -35.99 4.26 1.76
N GLU A 96 -35.10 4.75 0.89
CA GLU A 96 -35.24 4.58 -0.56
C GLU A 96 -35.18 3.09 -0.94
N ILE A 97 -34.21 2.34 -0.42
CA ILE A 97 -34.08 0.90 -0.67
C ILE A 97 -35.34 0.16 -0.22
N LEU A 98 -35.85 0.41 0.99
CA LEU A 98 -37.02 -0.30 1.49
C LEU A 98 -38.28 0.04 0.68
N LYS A 99 -38.44 1.30 0.27
CA LYS A 99 -39.54 1.72 -0.59
C LYS A 99 -39.46 1.06 -1.97
N THR A 100 -38.30 1.12 -2.63
CA THR A 100 -38.17 0.66 -4.02
C THR A 100 -38.00 -0.86 -4.12
N HIS A 101 -37.16 -1.48 -3.29
CA HIS A 101 -36.96 -2.93 -3.31
C HIS A 101 -38.18 -3.68 -2.79
N LEU A 102 -38.67 -3.35 -1.60
CA LEU A 102 -39.74 -4.14 -0.98
C LEU A 102 -41.13 -3.61 -1.32
N GLY A 103 -41.30 -2.28 -1.42
CA GLY A 103 -42.57 -1.67 -1.81
C GLY A 103 -42.86 -1.78 -3.30
N GLU A 104 -41.91 -1.38 -4.15
CA GLU A 104 -42.09 -1.33 -5.62
C GLU A 104 -41.58 -2.59 -6.34
N ARG A 105 -40.88 -3.50 -5.65
CA ARG A 105 -40.28 -4.73 -6.21
C ARG A 105 -39.23 -4.45 -7.30
N ASN A 106 -38.44 -3.38 -7.12
CA ASN A 106 -37.38 -2.98 -8.02
C ASN A 106 -36.02 -2.88 -7.31
N ILE A 107 -34.96 -3.36 -7.95
CA ILE A 107 -33.63 -3.50 -7.34
C ILE A 107 -32.77 -2.28 -7.69
N ILE A 108 -32.17 -1.66 -6.68
CA ILE A 108 -31.23 -0.55 -6.86
C ILE A 108 -29.80 -1.08 -7.03
N ASN A 109 -29.40 -1.37 -8.28
CA ASN A 109 -28.10 -2.00 -8.58
C ASN A 109 -26.88 -1.16 -8.14
N ARG A 110 -26.97 0.17 -8.18
CA ARG A 110 -25.84 1.07 -7.86
C ARG A 110 -25.35 1.01 -6.40
N TRP A 111 -26.11 0.40 -5.50
CA TRP A 111 -25.79 0.28 -4.07
C TRP A 111 -25.62 -1.17 -3.63
N LEU A 112 -25.70 -2.13 -4.56
CA LEU A 112 -25.48 -3.54 -4.26
C LEU A 112 -23.98 -3.83 -4.15
N ILE A 113 -23.64 -4.62 -3.14
CA ILE A 113 -22.32 -5.25 -3.04
C ILE A 113 -22.33 -6.48 -3.95
N ASP A 114 -21.33 -6.56 -4.85
CA ASP A 114 -21.15 -7.72 -5.71
C ASP A 114 -20.67 -8.94 -4.91
N GLN A 115 -21.57 -9.91 -4.73
CA GLN A 115 -21.31 -11.17 -4.04
C GLN A 115 -20.43 -12.13 -4.84
N ASN A 116 -20.27 -11.92 -6.14
CA ASN A 116 -19.36 -12.70 -6.98
C ASN A 116 -17.95 -12.11 -7.03
N SER A 117 -17.73 -10.97 -6.39
CA SER A 117 -16.42 -10.34 -6.33
C SER A 117 -15.37 -11.26 -5.71
N ASP A 118 -14.12 -11.06 -6.12
CA ASP A 118 -12.96 -11.82 -5.62
C ASP A 118 -12.85 -11.79 -4.09
N PHE A 119 -13.37 -10.75 -3.44
CA PHE A 119 -13.43 -10.66 -1.98
C PHE A 119 -14.17 -11.84 -1.36
N PHE A 120 -15.30 -12.27 -1.92
CA PHE A 120 -16.09 -13.39 -1.39
C PHE A 120 -15.70 -14.72 -2.03
N SER A 121 -15.50 -14.75 -3.35
CA SER A 121 -15.35 -15.99 -4.12
C SER A 121 -14.02 -16.70 -3.86
N LYS A 122 -12.94 -15.96 -3.55
CA LYS A 122 -11.60 -16.52 -3.28
C LYS A 122 -11.38 -16.88 -1.81
N GLN A 123 -12.32 -16.61 -0.91
CA GLN A 123 -12.24 -17.02 0.49
C GLN A 123 -12.66 -18.49 0.69
N LYS A 124 -12.05 -19.15 1.66
CA LYS A 124 -12.46 -20.49 2.13
C LYS A 124 -12.98 -20.40 3.56
N ARG A 125 -14.24 -19.98 3.73
CA ARG A 125 -14.83 -19.81 5.06
C ARG A 125 -15.16 -21.14 5.76
N ILE A 126 -14.38 -21.50 6.76
CA ILE A 126 -14.62 -22.63 7.68
C ILE A 126 -15.10 -22.08 9.02
N VAL A 127 -14.30 -21.25 9.69
CA VAL A 127 -14.66 -20.69 11.01
C VAL A 127 -15.65 -19.53 10.91
N LEU A 128 -15.55 -18.72 9.86
CA LEU A 128 -16.47 -17.60 9.62
C LEU A 128 -17.72 -17.99 8.84
N LYS A 129 -17.94 -19.29 8.56
CA LYS A 129 -19.05 -19.78 7.70
C LYS A 129 -20.42 -19.22 8.10
N ASN A 130 -20.70 -19.13 9.40
CA ASN A 130 -21.99 -18.67 9.91
C ASN A 130 -22.03 -17.16 10.19
N CYS A 131 -20.87 -16.51 10.28
CA CYS A 131 -20.78 -15.07 10.50
C CYS A 131 -21.38 -14.31 9.32
N GLY A 132 -22.31 -13.39 9.59
CA GLY A 132 -23.07 -12.67 8.57
C GLY A 132 -24.28 -13.44 8.02
N ASN A 133 -24.49 -14.71 8.40
CA ASN A 133 -25.55 -15.57 7.87
C ASN A 133 -26.63 -15.92 8.89
N ILE A 134 -26.26 -16.05 10.17
CA ILE A 134 -27.16 -16.38 11.28
C ILE A 134 -27.37 -15.17 12.20
N ASN A 135 -28.46 -15.20 12.96
CA ASN A 135 -28.58 -14.36 14.14
C ASN A 135 -27.77 -14.96 15.31
N PRO A 136 -26.68 -14.31 15.78
CA PRO A 136 -25.81 -14.85 16.83
C PRO A 136 -26.50 -14.98 18.19
N GLU A 137 -27.66 -14.36 18.36
CA GLU A 137 -28.45 -14.42 19.58
C GLU A 137 -29.56 -15.49 19.56
N ASN A 138 -29.66 -16.25 18.46
CA ASN A 138 -30.66 -17.29 18.27
C ASN A 138 -29.99 -18.66 18.07
N ILE A 139 -30.07 -19.51 19.11
CA ILE A 139 -29.51 -20.87 19.09
C ILE A 139 -30.15 -21.77 18.01
N GLU A 140 -31.41 -21.53 17.64
CA GLU A 140 -32.08 -22.33 16.61
C GLU A 140 -31.42 -22.14 15.24
N GLU A 141 -31.02 -20.91 14.89
CA GLU A 141 -30.32 -20.64 13.63
C GLU A 141 -28.92 -21.27 13.62
N ALA A 142 -28.24 -21.32 14.78
CA ALA A 142 -26.97 -22.03 14.91
C ALA A 142 -27.14 -23.54 14.68
N ILE A 143 -28.14 -24.17 15.32
CA ILE A 143 -28.44 -25.60 15.14
C ILE A 143 -28.86 -25.89 13.70
N ALA A 144 -29.74 -25.07 13.10
CA ALA A 144 -30.14 -25.20 11.69
C ALA A 144 -28.93 -25.24 10.75
N ASN A 145 -27.88 -24.48 11.07
CA ASN A 145 -26.60 -24.43 10.35
C ASN A 145 -25.54 -25.43 10.87
N HIS A 146 -25.99 -26.54 11.45
CA HIS A 146 -25.19 -27.68 11.95
C HIS A 146 -24.42 -27.45 13.26
N GLY A 147 -24.74 -26.41 14.03
CA GLY A 147 -24.20 -26.23 15.37
C GLY A 147 -24.54 -27.40 16.29
N TYR A 148 -23.60 -27.78 17.16
CA TYR A 148 -23.67 -28.89 18.12
C TYR A 148 -23.72 -30.31 17.54
N LEU A 149 -23.78 -30.47 16.21
CA LEU A 149 -23.77 -31.79 15.59
C LEU A 149 -22.41 -32.50 15.69
N GLY A 150 -21.30 -31.75 15.76
CA GLY A 150 -19.98 -32.31 16.02
C GLY A 150 -19.90 -32.89 17.44
N LEU A 151 -20.43 -32.17 18.42
CA LEU A 151 -20.55 -32.64 19.80
C LEU A 151 -21.41 -33.90 19.92
N ALA A 152 -22.61 -33.89 19.32
CA ALA A 152 -23.50 -35.05 19.32
C ALA A 152 -22.83 -36.29 18.69
N LYS A 153 -22.14 -36.11 17.54
CA LYS A 153 -21.39 -37.17 16.88
C LYS A 153 -20.27 -37.74 17.77
N ALA A 154 -19.53 -36.86 18.46
CA ALA A 154 -18.46 -37.27 19.37
C ALA A 154 -18.99 -38.10 20.54
N LEU A 155 -20.00 -37.60 21.25
CA LEU A 155 -20.59 -38.29 22.39
C LEU A 155 -21.23 -39.64 22.01
N LYS A 156 -21.72 -39.77 20.78
CA LYS A 156 -22.32 -41.01 20.28
C LYS A 156 -21.30 -42.06 19.83
N SER A 157 -20.23 -41.61 19.18
CA SER A 157 -19.43 -42.48 18.30
C SER A 157 -17.94 -42.54 18.65
N PHE A 158 -17.43 -41.65 19.49
CA PHE A 158 -16.00 -41.55 19.79
C PHE A 158 -15.76 -41.50 21.30
N SER A 159 -14.79 -42.29 21.74
CA SER A 159 -14.17 -42.11 23.07
C SER A 159 -13.38 -40.80 23.13
N PRO A 160 -13.10 -40.26 24.34
CA PRO A 160 -12.25 -39.07 24.50
C PRO A 160 -10.89 -39.17 23.78
N ASN A 161 -10.24 -40.35 23.84
CA ASN A 161 -8.96 -40.57 23.18
C ASN A 161 -9.08 -40.56 21.65
N GLU A 162 -10.15 -41.11 21.08
CA GLU A 162 -10.38 -41.04 19.63
C GLU A 162 -10.60 -39.59 19.17
N VAL A 163 -11.25 -38.75 19.97
CA VAL A 163 -11.37 -37.31 19.68
C VAL A 163 -9.99 -36.64 19.64
N ILE A 164 -9.12 -36.92 20.61
CA ILE A 164 -7.72 -36.43 20.62
C ILE A 164 -6.99 -36.87 19.36
N GLU A 165 -7.08 -38.16 19.01
CA GLU A 165 -6.42 -38.71 17.82
C GLU A 165 -6.96 -38.11 16.52
N ILE A 166 -8.26 -37.83 16.41
CA ILE A 166 -8.82 -37.12 15.24
C ILE A 166 -8.18 -35.73 15.10
N ILE A 167 -8.08 -34.96 16.18
CA ILE A 167 -7.50 -33.60 16.16
C ILE A 167 -5.99 -33.63 15.90
N LYS A 168 -5.28 -34.59 16.49
CA LYS A 168 -3.85 -34.83 16.27
C LYS A 168 -3.57 -35.23 14.82
N ASN A 169 -4.37 -36.15 14.25
CA ASN A 169 -4.27 -36.56 12.85
C ASN A 169 -4.68 -35.46 11.86
N ALA A 170 -5.57 -34.54 12.28
CA ALA A 170 -5.86 -33.34 11.51
C ALA A 170 -4.69 -32.35 11.50
N LYS A 171 -3.67 -32.54 12.35
CA LYS A 171 -2.52 -31.64 12.55
C LYS A 171 -2.94 -30.19 12.80
N LEU A 172 -4.04 -29.98 13.55
CA LEU A 172 -4.47 -28.64 13.91
C LEU A 172 -3.40 -27.96 14.79
N ARG A 173 -2.88 -26.82 14.33
CA ARG A 173 -1.95 -25.97 15.07
C ARG A 173 -2.71 -24.84 15.76
N GLY A 174 -2.27 -24.43 16.95
CA GLY A 174 -2.86 -23.33 17.70
C GLY A 174 -2.84 -22.01 16.91
N ARG A 175 -4.02 -21.39 16.77
CA ARG A 175 -4.24 -20.19 15.96
C ARG A 175 -3.92 -18.85 16.64
N GLY A 176 -3.58 -18.86 17.92
CA GLY A 176 -3.18 -17.67 18.69
C GLY A 176 -1.69 -17.30 18.57
N GLY A 177 -0.99 -17.68 17.50
CA GLY A 177 0.40 -17.26 17.25
C GLY A 177 1.42 -18.39 17.20
N ALA A 178 1.69 -19.07 18.33
CA ALA A 178 2.84 -19.99 18.43
C ALA A 178 2.75 -21.27 17.57
N GLY A 179 1.56 -21.64 17.09
CA GLY A 179 1.39 -22.80 16.21
C GLY A 179 1.71 -24.16 16.85
N PHE A 180 1.59 -24.33 18.16
CA PHE A 180 1.78 -25.63 18.81
C PHE A 180 0.68 -26.64 18.42
N SER A 181 0.99 -27.94 18.39
CA SER A 181 0.02 -29.00 18.04
C SER A 181 -1.11 -29.08 19.07
N THR A 182 -2.34 -28.80 18.65
CA THR A 182 -3.52 -28.82 19.53
C THR A 182 -3.80 -30.23 20.06
N GLY A 183 -3.71 -31.25 19.20
CA GLY A 183 -3.92 -32.64 19.61
C GLY A 183 -2.90 -33.12 20.64
N LEU A 184 -1.63 -32.77 20.48
CA LEU A 184 -0.59 -33.09 21.47
C LEU A 184 -0.82 -32.37 22.80
N LYS A 185 -1.24 -31.09 22.75
CA LYS A 185 -1.59 -30.32 23.97
C LYS A 185 -2.72 -31.01 24.75
N TRP A 186 -3.71 -31.54 24.04
CA TRP A 186 -4.82 -32.27 24.66
C TRP A 186 -4.40 -33.62 25.21
N GLU A 187 -3.58 -34.37 24.47
CA GLU A 187 -3.00 -35.66 24.91
C GLU A 187 -2.22 -35.52 26.22
N LEU A 188 -1.36 -34.49 26.33
CA LEU A 188 -0.58 -34.22 27.54
C LEU A 188 -1.47 -33.96 28.77
N ALA A 189 -2.54 -33.17 28.61
CA ALA A 189 -3.47 -32.90 29.70
C ALA A 189 -4.37 -34.10 30.02
N ALA A 190 -4.76 -34.88 29.01
CA ALA A 190 -5.57 -36.08 29.18
C ALA A 190 -4.82 -37.17 29.95
N ASN A 191 -3.52 -37.35 29.65
CA ASN A 191 -2.64 -38.32 30.30
C ASN A 191 -2.23 -37.94 31.74
N ASN A 192 -2.52 -36.70 32.17
CA ASN A 192 -2.25 -36.26 33.53
C ASN A 192 -3.17 -36.98 34.54
N SER A 193 -2.61 -37.43 35.66
CA SER A 193 -3.30 -38.16 36.73
C SER A 193 -4.20 -37.31 37.63
N THR A 194 -4.27 -35.98 37.45
CA THR A 194 -5.17 -35.13 38.24
C THR A 194 -6.63 -35.48 37.98
N GLN A 195 -7.41 -35.66 39.06
CA GLN A 195 -8.85 -35.93 38.97
C GLN A 195 -9.65 -34.77 38.36
N GLU A 196 -9.31 -33.53 38.72
CA GLU A 196 -9.89 -32.33 38.13
C GLU A 196 -8.98 -31.77 37.04
N LYS A 197 -9.59 -31.34 35.94
CA LYS A 197 -8.93 -30.73 34.78
C LYS A 197 -9.74 -29.53 34.32
N TYR A 198 -9.07 -28.54 33.73
CA TYR A 198 -9.70 -27.29 33.30
C TYR A 198 -9.44 -27.02 31.81
N LEU A 199 -10.41 -26.41 31.16
CA LEU A 199 -10.25 -25.84 29.83
C LEU A 199 -10.34 -24.31 29.91
N ILE A 200 -9.44 -23.61 29.23
CA ILE A 200 -9.49 -22.17 29.09
C ILE A 200 -9.52 -21.82 27.60
N CYS A 201 -10.55 -21.07 27.21
CA CYS A 201 -10.56 -20.33 25.96
C CYS A 201 -9.90 -18.97 26.18
N ASN A 202 -8.77 -18.74 25.52
CA ASN A 202 -8.12 -17.44 25.48
C ASN A 202 -8.78 -16.57 24.40
N ALA A 203 -9.55 -15.58 24.85
CA ALA A 203 -10.20 -14.55 24.05
C ALA A 203 -9.66 -13.15 24.38
N ASP A 204 -8.38 -13.08 24.78
CA ASP A 204 -7.63 -11.83 25.03
C ASP A 204 -6.90 -11.39 23.76
N GLU A 205 -7.68 -11.08 22.72
CA GLU A 205 -7.18 -10.61 21.42
C GLU A 205 -6.71 -9.15 21.55
N GLY A 206 -5.53 -8.96 22.16
CA GLY A 206 -4.95 -7.65 22.46
C GLY A 206 -4.19 -7.00 21.29
N ASP A 207 -3.88 -7.74 20.23
CA ASP A 207 -3.09 -7.25 19.10
C ASP A 207 -3.78 -6.08 18.38
N PRO A 208 -3.12 -4.92 18.21
CA PRO A 208 -3.66 -3.84 17.38
C PRO A 208 -3.95 -4.32 15.96
N GLY A 209 -5.14 -3.97 15.45
CA GLY A 209 -5.58 -4.40 14.12
C GLY A 209 -6.14 -5.83 14.05
N ALA A 210 -6.11 -6.61 15.13
CA ALA A 210 -6.73 -7.94 15.19
C ALA A 210 -8.18 -7.88 15.71
N PHE A 211 -9.09 -8.60 15.05
CA PHE A 211 -10.51 -8.70 15.43
C PHE A 211 -11.19 -9.96 14.89
N MET A 212 -10.43 -11.03 14.61
CA MET A 212 -10.98 -12.31 14.16
C MET A 212 -11.72 -13.02 15.27
N ASP A 213 -11.13 -13.07 16.47
CA ASP A 213 -11.73 -13.74 17.62
C ASP A 213 -12.99 -12.98 18.01
N ARG A 214 -12.92 -11.65 18.09
CA ARG A 214 -14.10 -10.80 18.30
C ARG A 214 -15.24 -11.16 17.36
N SER A 215 -14.94 -11.34 16.08
CA SER A 215 -15.97 -11.58 15.08
C SER A 215 -16.61 -12.97 15.22
N ILE A 216 -15.86 -13.97 15.67
CA ILE A 216 -16.44 -15.29 16.02
C ILE A 216 -17.30 -15.16 17.29
N LEU A 217 -16.81 -14.49 18.34
CA LEU A 217 -17.55 -14.32 19.59
C LEU A 217 -18.85 -13.54 19.41
N GLU A 218 -18.83 -12.53 18.53
CA GLU A 218 -20.00 -11.72 18.21
C GLU A 218 -20.91 -12.36 17.16
N GLY A 219 -20.36 -13.09 16.19
CA GLY A 219 -21.09 -13.59 15.01
C GLY A 219 -21.54 -15.05 15.10
N ASP A 220 -20.83 -15.90 15.83
CA ASP A 220 -21.17 -17.31 16.04
C ASP A 220 -20.64 -17.84 17.39
N PRO A 221 -21.16 -17.34 18.53
CA PRO A 221 -20.71 -17.76 19.86
C PRO A 221 -20.98 -19.25 20.13
N HIS A 222 -22.02 -19.82 19.52
CA HIS A 222 -22.39 -21.23 19.71
C HIS A 222 -21.34 -22.19 19.15
N ARG A 223 -20.70 -21.84 18.03
CA ARG A 223 -19.58 -22.61 17.48
C ARG A 223 -18.39 -22.69 18.42
N LEU A 224 -18.06 -21.59 19.12
CA LEU A 224 -17.02 -21.62 20.14
C LEU A 224 -17.40 -22.56 21.29
N LEU A 225 -18.64 -22.45 21.79
CA LEU A 225 -19.12 -23.28 22.90
C LEU A 225 -19.10 -24.77 22.56
N GLU A 226 -19.48 -25.13 21.33
CA GLU A 226 -19.36 -26.51 20.83
C GLU A 226 -17.90 -26.99 20.81
N GLY A 227 -16.98 -26.16 20.29
CA GLY A 227 -15.55 -26.45 20.28
C GLY A 227 -14.97 -26.64 21.68
N MET A 228 -15.41 -25.82 22.64
CA MET A 228 -15.04 -25.96 24.05
C MET A 228 -15.56 -27.26 24.66
N ALA A 229 -16.83 -27.62 24.41
CA ALA A 229 -17.41 -28.85 24.92
C ALA A 229 -16.70 -30.09 24.37
N LEU A 230 -16.35 -30.09 23.07
CA LEU A 230 -15.55 -31.14 22.44
C LEU A 230 -14.15 -31.27 23.04
N ALA A 231 -13.46 -30.16 23.25
CA ALA A 231 -12.14 -30.14 23.89
C ALA A 231 -12.20 -30.63 25.33
N ALA A 232 -13.23 -30.20 26.08
CA ALA A 232 -13.44 -30.62 27.46
C ALA A 232 -13.75 -32.11 27.57
N TYR A 233 -14.59 -32.65 26.67
CA TYR A 233 -14.86 -34.08 26.57
C TYR A 233 -13.58 -34.87 26.30
N ALA A 234 -12.76 -34.42 25.35
CA ALA A 234 -11.50 -35.06 24.98
C ALA A 234 -10.52 -35.16 26.16
N ILE A 235 -10.36 -34.09 26.94
CA ILE A 235 -9.39 -34.06 28.05
C ILE A 235 -9.94 -34.57 29.38
N GLY A 236 -11.27 -34.73 29.49
CA GLY A 236 -11.96 -35.08 30.73
C GLY A 236 -12.12 -33.90 31.70
N ALA A 237 -12.34 -32.69 31.19
CA ALA A 237 -12.61 -31.51 32.01
C ALA A 237 -14.12 -31.28 32.18
N SER A 238 -14.56 -30.98 33.40
CA SER A 238 -15.96 -30.63 33.70
C SER A 238 -16.21 -29.12 33.84
N ARG A 239 -15.14 -28.31 33.83
CA ARG A 239 -15.18 -26.86 33.98
C ARG A 239 -14.33 -26.16 32.94
N GLY A 240 -14.89 -25.11 32.34
CA GLY A 240 -14.25 -24.26 31.36
C GLY A 240 -14.33 -22.79 31.71
N TYR A 241 -13.31 -22.02 31.33
CA TYR A 241 -13.31 -20.56 31.42
C TYR A 241 -13.14 -19.94 30.04
N ILE A 242 -13.90 -18.89 29.73
CA ILE A 242 -13.62 -17.98 28.62
C ILE A 242 -13.02 -16.72 29.24
N TYR A 243 -11.72 -16.51 29.03
CA TYR A 243 -11.07 -15.27 29.44
C TYR A 243 -11.20 -14.26 28.30
N CYS A 244 -12.12 -13.31 28.45
CA CYS A 244 -12.48 -12.34 27.42
C CYS A 244 -12.10 -10.94 27.89
N ARG A 245 -11.43 -10.18 27.03
CA ARG A 245 -11.00 -8.81 27.31
C ARG A 245 -12.20 -7.88 27.58
N ALA A 246 -12.03 -6.91 28.48
CA ALA A 246 -13.10 -6.00 28.87
C ALA A 246 -13.54 -5.07 27.74
N GLU A 247 -12.66 -4.82 26.77
CA GLU A 247 -12.90 -3.96 25.61
C GLU A 247 -13.88 -4.56 24.59
N TYR A 248 -14.33 -5.82 24.79
CA TYR A 248 -15.31 -6.51 23.93
C TYR A 248 -16.70 -6.66 24.60
N PRO A 249 -17.41 -5.55 24.92
CA PRO A 249 -18.68 -5.61 25.65
C PRO A 249 -19.78 -6.36 24.90
N LEU A 250 -19.83 -6.23 23.56
CA LEU A 250 -20.82 -6.92 22.73
C LEU A 250 -20.60 -8.44 22.73
N ALA A 251 -19.34 -8.88 22.58
CA ALA A 251 -18.98 -10.29 22.68
C ALA A 251 -19.40 -10.88 24.03
N ILE A 252 -19.09 -10.20 25.13
CA ILE A 252 -19.47 -10.63 26.48
C ILE A 252 -20.99 -10.77 26.61
N LYS A 253 -21.75 -9.79 26.10
CA LYS A 253 -23.23 -9.82 26.12
C LYS A 253 -23.77 -11.04 25.36
N ARG A 254 -23.26 -11.29 24.14
CA ARG A 254 -23.70 -12.41 23.29
C ARG A 254 -23.28 -13.76 23.85
N LEU A 255 -22.07 -13.89 24.39
CA LEU A 255 -21.60 -15.11 25.08
C LEU A 255 -22.47 -15.47 26.28
N LYS A 256 -22.81 -14.50 27.15
CA LYS A 256 -23.70 -14.74 28.30
C LYS A 256 -25.06 -15.30 27.85
N LYS A 257 -25.61 -14.75 26.76
CA LYS A 257 -26.87 -15.22 26.17
C LYS A 257 -26.71 -16.62 25.58
N ALA A 258 -25.66 -16.87 24.81
CA ALA A 258 -25.38 -18.15 24.18
C ALA A 258 -25.17 -19.29 25.20
N ILE A 259 -24.42 -19.04 26.28
CA ILE A 259 -24.23 -20.02 27.38
C ILE A 259 -25.57 -20.37 27.99
N LYS A 260 -26.38 -19.37 28.38
CA LYS A 260 -27.70 -19.60 28.97
C LYS A 260 -28.64 -20.37 28.04
N SER A 261 -28.63 -20.06 26.74
CA SER A 261 -29.43 -20.77 25.74
C SER A 261 -28.99 -22.22 25.56
N ALA A 262 -27.68 -22.48 25.53
CA ALA A 262 -27.14 -23.83 25.41
C ALA A 262 -27.42 -24.68 26.66
N GLU A 263 -27.30 -24.12 27.87
CA GLU A 263 -27.70 -24.76 29.12
C GLU A 263 -29.21 -25.08 29.12
N GLY A 264 -30.05 -24.15 28.67
CA GLY A 264 -31.50 -24.34 28.58
C GLY A 264 -31.93 -25.47 27.64
N MET A 265 -31.11 -25.80 26.62
CA MET A 265 -31.37 -26.91 25.69
C MET A 265 -30.64 -28.21 26.06
N GLY A 266 -29.86 -28.23 27.15
CA GLY A 266 -29.06 -29.41 27.53
C GLY A 266 -27.85 -29.68 26.64
N LEU A 267 -27.33 -28.63 25.98
CA LEU A 267 -26.12 -28.65 25.14
C LEU A 267 -24.86 -28.20 25.90
N LEU A 268 -25.06 -27.65 27.11
CA LEU A 268 -24.05 -27.35 28.13
C LEU A 268 -24.68 -27.64 29.51
N GLY A 269 -23.85 -27.71 30.56
CA GLY A 269 -24.30 -27.95 31.92
C GLY A 269 -24.08 -29.39 32.36
N GLU A 270 -25.08 -29.97 33.01
CA GLU A 270 -25.05 -31.36 33.49
C GLU A 270 -25.70 -32.32 32.49
N ASN A 271 -25.14 -33.53 32.40
CA ASN A 271 -25.62 -34.64 31.59
C ASN A 271 -25.96 -34.22 30.15
N ILE A 272 -24.99 -33.59 29.49
CA ILE A 272 -25.14 -33.02 28.14
C ILE A 272 -25.61 -34.12 27.19
N LEU A 273 -26.72 -33.86 26.49
CA LEU A 273 -27.35 -34.80 25.56
C LEU A 273 -27.66 -36.20 26.15
N ASP A 274 -27.87 -36.29 27.47
CA ASP A 274 -28.07 -37.57 28.19
C ASP A 274 -26.89 -38.56 28.06
N SER A 275 -25.67 -38.03 27.88
CA SER A 275 -24.45 -38.82 27.64
C SER A 275 -23.67 -39.20 28.91
N GLY A 276 -24.03 -38.64 30.07
CA GLY A 276 -23.25 -38.72 31.30
C GLY A 276 -22.06 -37.77 31.37
N PHE A 277 -21.84 -36.92 30.36
CA PHE A 277 -20.78 -35.90 30.35
C PHE A 277 -21.30 -34.54 30.85
N ASP A 278 -20.56 -33.94 31.79
CA ASP A 278 -20.85 -32.62 32.35
C ASP A 278 -19.81 -31.60 31.87
N PHE A 279 -20.26 -30.41 31.47
CA PHE A 279 -19.37 -29.30 31.18
C PHE A 279 -20.03 -27.94 31.43
N ARG A 280 -19.45 -27.17 32.36
CA ARG A 280 -19.91 -25.81 32.71
C ARG A 280 -18.88 -24.78 32.27
N VAL A 281 -19.36 -23.66 31.71
CA VAL A 281 -18.51 -22.58 31.20
C VAL A 281 -18.75 -21.29 31.98
N ASN A 282 -17.68 -20.65 32.45
CA ASN A 282 -17.73 -19.34 33.09
C ASN A 282 -16.95 -18.30 32.29
N ILE A 283 -17.44 -17.06 32.26
CA ILE A 283 -16.72 -15.94 31.63
C ILE A 283 -15.90 -15.22 32.70
N ARG A 284 -14.62 -15.00 32.41
CA ARG A 284 -13.72 -14.13 33.17
C ARG A 284 -13.40 -12.91 32.32
N LEU A 285 -13.51 -11.74 32.93
CA LEU A 285 -13.23 -10.46 32.27
C LEU A 285 -11.78 -10.10 32.50
N GLY A 286 -11.05 -9.78 31.43
CA GLY A 286 -9.72 -9.18 31.51
C GLY A 286 -9.77 -7.76 32.09
N ALA A 287 -8.61 -7.24 32.48
CA ALA A 287 -8.46 -5.92 33.09
C ALA A 287 -7.60 -4.96 32.25
N GLY A 288 -7.56 -5.15 30.92
CA GLY A 288 -6.87 -4.26 29.98
C GLY A 288 -5.35 -4.40 29.95
N ALA A 289 -4.82 -5.61 30.14
CA ALA A 289 -3.38 -5.88 30.10
C ALA A 289 -3.05 -6.88 29.00
N PHE A 290 -2.34 -6.46 27.95
CA PHE A 290 -2.02 -7.29 26.77
C PHE A 290 -1.25 -8.56 27.14
N VAL A 291 -0.35 -8.47 28.13
CA VAL A 291 0.44 -9.62 28.60
C VAL A 291 -0.44 -10.77 29.11
N CYS A 292 -1.69 -10.52 29.51
CA CYS A 292 -2.64 -11.56 29.89
C CYS A 292 -3.09 -12.45 28.73
N GLY A 293 -2.71 -12.15 27.49
CA GLY A 293 -2.79 -13.07 26.36
C GLY A 293 -1.79 -14.22 26.47
N GLU A 294 -0.72 -14.09 27.26
CA GLU A 294 0.23 -15.18 27.53
C GLU A 294 -0.40 -16.22 28.48
N GLU A 295 -0.22 -17.50 28.17
CA GLU A 295 -0.91 -18.62 28.82
C GLU A 295 -0.84 -18.62 30.36
N THR A 296 0.33 -18.35 30.94
CA THR A 296 0.54 -18.40 32.40
C THR A 296 0.13 -17.10 33.09
N ALA A 297 0.33 -15.95 32.44
CA ALA A 297 -0.21 -14.67 32.89
C ALA A 297 -1.76 -14.69 32.93
N LEU A 298 -2.38 -15.30 31.91
CA LEU A 298 -3.83 -15.52 31.84
C LEU A 298 -4.32 -16.35 33.03
N ILE A 299 -3.65 -17.48 33.33
CA ILE A 299 -3.98 -18.30 34.51
C ILE A 299 -3.88 -17.47 35.78
N ALA A 300 -2.79 -16.70 35.96
CA ALA A 300 -2.61 -15.86 37.14
C ALA A 300 -3.75 -14.85 37.29
N SER A 301 -4.20 -14.23 36.19
CA SER A 301 -5.35 -13.32 36.17
C SER A 301 -6.65 -14.00 36.58
N ILE A 302 -6.92 -15.23 36.08
CA ILE A 302 -8.10 -16.02 36.50
C ILE A 302 -8.04 -16.36 38.00
N GLU A 303 -6.85 -16.61 38.53
CA GLU A 303 -6.61 -16.85 39.97
C GLU A 303 -6.73 -15.58 40.83
N GLY A 304 -6.98 -14.40 40.21
CA GLY A 304 -7.07 -13.12 40.91
C GLY A 304 -5.72 -12.52 41.30
N LYS A 305 -4.63 -12.99 40.69
CA LYS A 305 -3.27 -12.45 40.86
C LYS A 305 -2.95 -11.45 39.74
N ARG A 306 -1.83 -10.75 39.85
CA ARG A 306 -1.28 -9.95 38.74
C ARG A 306 -0.91 -10.87 37.57
N GLY A 307 -1.15 -10.42 36.34
CA GLY A 307 -0.89 -11.16 35.10
C GLY A 307 0.61 -11.25 34.76
N GLU A 308 1.40 -11.87 35.64
CA GLU A 308 2.83 -12.07 35.45
C GLU A 308 3.08 -13.50 34.92
N PRO A 309 3.81 -13.65 33.79
CA PRO A 309 4.19 -14.95 33.27
C PRO A 309 5.03 -15.77 34.26
N ARG A 310 4.89 -17.09 34.22
CA ARG A 310 5.67 -18.04 35.04
C ARG A 310 6.66 -18.81 34.16
N SER A 311 7.81 -19.15 34.73
CA SER A 311 8.79 -20.00 34.06
C SER A 311 8.19 -21.39 33.76
N LYS A 312 8.49 -21.91 32.57
CA LYS A 312 8.12 -23.27 32.14
C LYS A 312 9.41 -24.10 32.09
N PRO A 313 9.46 -25.32 32.66
CA PRO A 313 8.39 -26.07 33.35
C PRO A 313 8.06 -25.56 34.78
N PRO A 314 6.88 -25.91 35.35
CA PRO A 314 5.87 -26.82 34.79
C PRO A 314 5.02 -26.17 33.68
N PHE A 315 4.58 -26.97 32.71
CA PHE A 315 3.66 -26.51 31.66
C PHE A 315 2.21 -26.48 32.16
N PRO A 316 1.32 -25.64 31.59
CA PRO A 316 -0.10 -25.60 32.00
C PRO A 316 -0.83 -26.95 31.92
N SER A 317 -0.46 -27.80 30.95
CA SER A 317 -1.01 -29.16 30.81
C SER A 317 -0.61 -30.11 31.94
N GLU A 318 0.47 -29.79 32.67
CA GLU A 318 0.95 -30.54 33.82
C GLU A 318 0.39 -29.93 35.12
N SER A 319 0.57 -28.63 35.30
CA SER A 319 0.09 -27.87 36.44
C SER A 319 -0.19 -26.42 36.02
N GLY A 320 -1.47 -26.12 35.80
CA GLY A 320 -1.97 -24.83 35.35
C GLY A 320 -2.89 -24.18 36.37
N LEU A 321 -4.15 -23.95 35.99
CA LEU A 321 -5.14 -23.29 36.84
C LEU A 321 -5.38 -24.09 38.12
N PHE A 322 -5.20 -23.44 39.28
CA PHE A 322 -5.31 -24.08 40.60
C PHE A 322 -4.42 -25.32 40.74
N GLU A 323 -3.25 -25.29 40.10
CA GLU A 323 -2.25 -26.37 40.08
C GLU A 323 -2.76 -27.68 39.46
N LYS A 324 -3.84 -27.62 38.65
CA LYS A 324 -4.42 -28.77 37.94
C LYS A 324 -4.07 -28.75 36.46
N ALA A 325 -4.12 -29.91 35.81
CA ALA A 325 -3.91 -30.00 34.38
C ALA A 325 -4.90 -29.12 33.62
N THR A 326 -4.38 -28.18 32.84
CA THR A 326 -5.17 -27.14 32.18
C THR A 326 -4.78 -27.02 30.72
N VAL A 327 -5.78 -27.07 29.84
CA VAL A 327 -5.59 -26.78 28.42
C VAL A 327 -6.01 -25.35 28.14
N ILE A 328 -5.14 -24.58 27.48
CA ILE A 328 -5.44 -23.24 26.98
C ILE A 328 -5.41 -23.27 25.45
N ASN A 329 -6.51 -22.87 24.83
CA ASN A 329 -6.61 -22.71 23.38
C ASN A 329 -7.27 -21.37 23.03
N ASN A 330 -6.84 -20.78 21.91
CA ASN A 330 -7.41 -19.57 21.35
C ASN A 330 -8.82 -19.83 20.73
N VAL A 331 -9.65 -18.78 20.62
CA VAL A 331 -11.01 -18.83 20.07
C VAL A 331 -11.05 -19.49 18.68
N GLU A 332 -10.26 -19.01 17.72
CA GLU A 332 -10.21 -19.58 16.36
C GLU A 332 -9.78 -21.06 16.36
N THR A 333 -8.89 -21.45 17.29
CA THR A 333 -8.46 -22.85 17.43
C THR A 333 -9.63 -23.74 17.80
N LEU A 334 -10.40 -23.36 18.83
CA LEU A 334 -11.57 -24.11 19.29
C LEU A 334 -12.70 -24.07 18.26
N ALA A 335 -12.87 -22.94 17.57
CA ALA A 335 -13.84 -22.81 16.49
C ALA A 335 -13.54 -23.76 15.32
N ASN A 336 -12.30 -24.22 15.09
CA ASN A 336 -12.03 -25.21 14.04
C ASN A 336 -12.52 -26.63 14.40
N VAL A 337 -12.55 -26.97 15.69
CA VAL A 337 -12.78 -28.34 16.19
C VAL A 337 -14.11 -28.96 15.72
N PRO A 338 -15.28 -28.29 15.79
CA PRO A 338 -16.56 -28.90 15.41
C PRO A 338 -16.58 -29.48 13.99
N GLU A 339 -16.07 -28.73 13.02
CA GLU A 339 -16.06 -29.15 11.61
C GLU A 339 -15.06 -30.28 11.36
N ILE A 340 -13.92 -30.30 12.07
CA ILE A 340 -12.95 -31.40 12.01
C ILE A 340 -13.58 -32.70 12.50
N ILE A 341 -14.29 -32.68 13.63
CA ILE A 341 -14.97 -33.88 14.16
C ILE A 341 -16.09 -34.35 13.23
N ARG A 342 -16.84 -33.41 12.67
CA ARG A 342 -17.97 -33.72 11.79
C ARG A 342 -17.51 -34.34 10.47
N LYS A 343 -16.48 -33.78 9.82
CA LYS A 343 -16.01 -34.20 8.49
C LYS A 343 -14.78 -35.12 8.47
N GLY A 344 -14.06 -35.22 9.59
CA GLY A 344 -12.85 -36.03 9.72
C GLY A 344 -11.55 -35.28 9.43
N SER A 345 -10.44 -35.83 9.91
CA SER A 345 -9.08 -35.29 9.77
C SER A 345 -8.60 -35.20 8.32
N GLU A 346 -8.92 -36.20 7.49
CA GLU A 346 -8.55 -36.22 6.05
C GLU A 346 -9.18 -35.08 5.26
N TRP A 347 -10.38 -34.63 5.64
CA TRP A 347 -11.00 -33.46 5.01
C TRP A 347 -10.22 -32.19 5.33
N PHE A 348 -9.80 -32.02 6.59
CA PHE A 348 -9.08 -30.83 7.03
C PHE A 348 -7.68 -30.74 6.40
N LYS A 349 -6.98 -31.88 6.26
CA LYS A 349 -5.65 -31.96 5.64
C LYS A 349 -5.63 -31.64 4.13
N LYS A 350 -6.77 -31.70 3.45
CA LYS A 350 -6.88 -31.31 2.03
C LYS A 350 -6.87 -29.79 1.82
N ILE A 351 -6.88 -29.01 2.90
CA ILE A 351 -6.96 -27.56 2.89
C ILE A 351 -5.66 -27.03 3.49
N GLY A 352 -5.04 -26.03 2.87
CA GLY A 352 -3.78 -25.46 3.34
C GLY A 352 -2.55 -26.27 2.90
N THR A 353 -1.41 -26.02 3.55
CA THR A 353 -0.16 -26.74 3.27
C THR A 353 -0.07 -28.06 4.04
N GLU A 354 0.81 -28.97 3.61
CA GLU A 354 1.02 -30.25 4.29
C GLU A 354 1.50 -30.09 5.74
N ALA A 355 2.33 -29.08 5.99
CA ALA A 355 2.86 -28.75 7.31
C ALA A 355 1.87 -27.99 8.19
N SER A 356 0.95 -27.22 7.58
CA SER A 356 -0.01 -26.37 8.28
C SER A 356 -1.39 -26.47 7.63
N PRO A 357 -2.15 -27.55 7.88
CA PRO A 357 -3.47 -27.71 7.27
C PRO A 357 -4.52 -26.76 7.86
N GLY A 358 -5.63 -26.65 7.13
CA GLY A 358 -6.77 -25.80 7.42
C GLY A 358 -6.65 -24.38 6.87
N THR A 359 -7.49 -23.52 7.42
CA THR A 359 -7.56 -22.09 7.09
C THR A 359 -7.00 -21.23 8.22
N LYS A 360 -6.74 -19.97 7.89
CA LYS A 360 -6.46 -18.89 8.83
C LYS A 360 -7.34 -17.70 8.48
N VAL A 361 -7.88 -17.05 9.51
CA VAL A 361 -8.54 -15.76 9.37
C VAL A 361 -7.49 -14.65 9.49
N PHE A 362 -7.48 -13.73 8.54
CA PHE A 362 -6.71 -12.49 8.61
C PHE A 362 -7.63 -11.30 8.85
N ALA A 363 -7.20 -10.42 9.75
CA ALA A 363 -7.83 -9.12 9.99
C ALA A 363 -7.02 -8.05 9.25
N LEU A 364 -7.60 -7.52 8.18
CA LEU A 364 -6.98 -6.57 7.26
C LEU A 364 -7.20 -5.16 7.77
N ALA A 365 -6.10 -4.45 8.02
CA ALA A 365 -6.07 -3.07 8.47
C ALA A 365 -4.98 -2.27 7.71
N GLY A 366 -4.88 -0.97 8.00
CA GLY A 366 -3.96 -0.06 7.31
C GLY A 366 -4.50 0.44 5.97
N LYS A 367 -3.59 0.73 5.04
CA LYS A 367 -3.88 1.40 3.75
C LYS A 367 -4.42 0.43 2.69
N ILE A 368 -5.59 -0.17 2.93
CA ILE A 368 -6.18 -1.22 2.07
C ILE A 368 -7.61 -0.87 1.63
N LYS A 369 -7.95 -1.06 0.34
CA LYS A 369 -9.29 -0.70 -0.20
C LYS A 369 -10.44 -1.45 0.46
N LYS A 370 -10.29 -2.76 0.66
CA LYS A 370 -11.32 -3.62 1.28
C LYS A 370 -10.81 -4.16 2.60
N ASN A 371 -10.87 -3.33 3.65
CA ASN A 371 -10.55 -3.74 5.01
C ASN A 371 -11.62 -4.70 5.59
N GLY A 372 -11.22 -5.47 6.61
CA GLY A 372 -12.12 -6.42 7.29
C GLY A 372 -11.50 -7.82 7.48
N LEU A 373 -12.27 -8.88 7.25
CA LEU A 373 -11.87 -10.27 7.49
C LEU A 373 -11.80 -11.10 6.22
N VAL A 374 -10.68 -11.80 6.08
CA VAL A 374 -10.41 -12.71 4.98
C VAL A 374 -10.01 -14.07 5.54
N GLU A 375 -10.83 -15.11 5.29
CA GLU A 375 -10.47 -16.48 5.66
C GLU A 375 -9.94 -17.24 4.44
N VAL A 376 -8.66 -17.62 4.49
CA VAL A 376 -7.97 -18.29 3.38
C VAL A 376 -7.27 -19.57 3.84
N PRO A 377 -7.03 -20.53 2.94
CA PRO A 377 -6.17 -21.68 3.24
C PRO A 377 -4.77 -21.22 3.69
N MET A 378 -4.17 -21.95 4.62
CA MET A 378 -2.76 -21.74 4.98
C MET A 378 -1.86 -21.88 3.73
N GLY A 379 -0.85 -21.02 3.61
CA GLY A 379 0.05 -20.97 2.45
C GLY A 379 -0.41 -20.05 1.32
N THR A 380 -1.61 -19.46 1.38
CA THR A 380 -1.97 -18.32 0.51
C THR A 380 -0.98 -17.18 0.70
N THR A 381 -0.59 -16.54 -0.40
CA THR A 381 0.48 -15.52 -0.39
C THR A 381 -0.04 -14.13 0.02
N PRO A 382 0.80 -13.23 0.59
CA PRO A 382 0.38 -11.87 0.90
C PRO A 382 -0.16 -11.14 -0.33
N GLY A 383 0.45 -11.35 -1.49
CA GLY A 383 0.03 -10.72 -2.74
C GLY A 383 -1.37 -11.13 -3.19
N GLU A 384 -1.75 -12.40 -3.01
CA GLU A 384 -3.12 -12.86 -3.27
C GLU A 384 -4.13 -12.23 -2.30
N ILE A 385 -3.81 -12.16 -1.01
CA ILE A 385 -4.71 -11.55 -0.01
C ILE A 385 -4.90 -10.05 -0.30
N ILE A 386 -3.79 -9.32 -0.46
CA ILE A 386 -3.79 -7.85 -0.55
C ILE A 386 -4.35 -7.39 -1.91
N PHE A 387 -3.85 -7.93 -3.02
CA PHE A 387 -4.20 -7.42 -4.35
C PHE A 387 -5.39 -8.14 -4.98
N ASP A 388 -5.53 -9.46 -4.80
CA ASP A 388 -6.62 -10.20 -5.45
C ASP A 388 -7.91 -10.16 -4.62
N ILE A 389 -7.83 -10.48 -3.32
CA ILE A 389 -9.02 -10.53 -2.46
C ILE A 389 -9.44 -9.11 -2.04
N CYS A 390 -8.48 -8.29 -1.59
CA CYS A 390 -8.75 -6.96 -1.06
C CYS A 390 -8.70 -5.83 -2.10
N GLY A 391 -8.22 -6.09 -3.32
CA GLY A 391 -8.23 -5.11 -4.42
C GLY A 391 -7.11 -4.07 -4.37
N GLY A 392 -6.07 -4.29 -3.56
CA GLY A 392 -4.91 -3.40 -3.43
C GLY A 392 -5.12 -2.28 -2.41
N LEU A 393 -4.25 -1.27 -2.49
CA LEU A 393 -4.15 -0.18 -1.51
C LEU A 393 -5.11 0.97 -1.82
N GLU A 394 -5.51 1.71 -0.78
CA GLU A 394 -6.30 2.93 -0.93
C GLU A 394 -5.63 3.91 -1.90
N ASN A 395 -6.42 4.68 -2.65
CA ASN A 395 -5.96 5.66 -3.64
C ASN A 395 -5.00 5.10 -4.73
N ASP A 396 -4.95 3.78 -4.91
CA ASP A 396 -3.97 3.10 -5.78
C ASP A 396 -2.53 3.53 -5.43
N ALA A 397 -2.24 3.63 -4.13
CA ALA A 397 -0.91 3.89 -3.60
C ALA A 397 0.02 2.68 -3.80
N GLU A 398 1.32 2.92 -3.75
CA GLU A 398 2.34 1.88 -3.90
C GLU A 398 2.54 1.11 -2.59
N PHE A 399 2.55 -0.21 -2.67
CA PHE A 399 2.79 -1.07 -1.51
C PHE A 399 4.25 -1.00 -1.06
N LYS A 400 4.48 -0.80 0.23
CA LYS A 400 5.81 -0.82 0.83
C LYS A 400 6.07 -2.08 1.63
N ALA A 401 5.17 -2.38 2.57
CA ALA A 401 5.25 -3.58 3.39
C ALA A 401 3.89 -3.96 3.98
N ALA A 402 3.80 -5.18 4.49
CA ALA A 402 2.72 -5.61 5.36
C ALA A 402 3.31 -6.08 6.70
N GLN A 403 2.66 -5.75 7.80
CA GLN A 403 3.07 -6.18 9.13
C GLN A 403 2.12 -7.29 9.61
N THR A 404 2.69 -8.37 10.14
CA THR A 404 1.96 -9.51 10.71
C THR A 404 2.47 -9.82 12.09
N GLY A 405 1.62 -10.37 12.96
CA GLY A 405 2.05 -10.82 14.27
C GLY A 405 1.71 -9.87 15.42
N GLY A 406 0.84 -8.89 15.18
CA GLY A 406 0.52 -7.87 16.16
C GLY A 406 1.72 -6.95 16.43
N PRO A 407 1.77 -6.25 17.55
CA PRO A 407 2.76 -5.18 17.79
C PRO A 407 4.18 -5.72 17.97
N SER A 408 4.32 -7.01 18.26
CA SER A 408 5.61 -7.71 18.37
C SER A 408 5.99 -8.47 17.08
N GLY A 409 5.27 -8.20 16.00
CA GLY A 409 5.47 -8.76 14.67
C GLY A 409 6.62 -8.09 13.90
N GLY A 410 6.95 -8.63 12.73
CA GLY A 410 7.88 -8.03 11.78
C GLY A 410 7.21 -7.66 10.47
N CYS A 411 7.96 -7.00 9.58
CA CYS A 411 7.49 -6.56 8.27
C CYS A 411 7.78 -7.58 7.15
N ILE A 412 6.83 -7.72 6.23
CA ILE A 412 6.92 -8.45 4.97
C ILE A 412 7.04 -7.39 3.86
N PRO A 413 8.24 -7.18 3.29
CA PRO A 413 8.47 -6.17 2.25
C PRO A 413 7.99 -6.65 0.87
N ILE A 414 8.01 -5.75 -0.10
CA ILE A 414 7.50 -5.93 -1.46
C ILE A 414 8.07 -7.16 -2.20
N GLU A 415 9.34 -7.49 -1.98
CA GLU A 415 10.02 -8.65 -2.58
C GLU A 415 9.48 -10.00 -2.09
N HIS A 416 8.73 -10.01 -0.97
CA HIS A 416 8.21 -11.20 -0.32
C HIS A 416 6.70 -11.41 -0.50
N LEU A 417 6.06 -10.68 -1.43
CA LEU A 417 4.64 -10.83 -1.76
C LEU A 417 4.22 -12.24 -2.23
N ASN A 418 5.17 -13.06 -2.70
CA ASN A 418 4.91 -14.43 -3.17
C ASN A 418 5.25 -15.52 -2.13
N VAL A 419 5.71 -15.15 -0.93
CA VAL A 419 6.07 -16.13 0.10
C VAL A 419 4.77 -16.73 0.66
N PRO A 420 4.66 -18.07 0.82
CA PRO A 420 3.48 -18.67 1.42
C PRO A 420 3.34 -18.23 2.88
N ILE A 421 2.14 -17.82 3.29
CA ILE A 421 1.88 -17.48 4.69
C ILE A 421 1.62 -18.76 5.48
N ASP A 422 2.69 -19.29 6.06
CA ASP A 422 2.66 -20.34 7.09
C ASP A 422 3.65 -20.02 8.22
N TYR A 423 3.57 -20.76 9.32
CA TYR A 423 4.35 -20.45 10.53
C TYR A 423 5.86 -20.46 10.30
N ASP A 424 6.35 -21.34 9.44
CA ASP A 424 7.79 -21.56 9.26
C ASP A 424 8.37 -20.50 8.32
N SER A 425 7.68 -20.22 7.22
CA SER A 425 8.05 -19.18 6.25
C SER A 425 8.05 -17.78 6.87
N LEU A 426 7.05 -17.44 7.70
CA LEU A 426 7.01 -16.14 8.38
C LEU A 426 8.19 -15.95 9.34
N LYS A 427 8.59 -17.00 10.06
CA LYS A 427 9.71 -16.95 10.98
C LYS A 427 11.03 -16.63 10.28
N GLU A 428 11.25 -17.16 9.07
CA GLU A 428 12.43 -16.88 8.25
C GLU A 428 12.51 -15.41 7.80
N LEU A 429 11.36 -14.78 7.60
CA LEU A 429 11.24 -13.35 7.29
C LEU A 429 11.43 -12.45 8.52
N GLY A 430 11.60 -13.01 9.72
CA GLY A 430 11.71 -12.22 10.95
C GLY A 430 10.36 -11.65 11.43
N THR A 431 9.26 -12.29 11.04
CA THR A 431 7.91 -11.98 11.51
C THR A 431 7.23 -13.24 12.07
N ILE A 432 5.99 -13.10 12.58
CA ILE A 432 5.22 -14.20 13.17
C ILE A 432 3.77 -14.14 12.70
N MET A 433 3.06 -15.27 12.76
CA MET A 433 1.64 -15.34 12.44
C MET A 433 0.79 -14.50 13.40
N GLY A 434 1.13 -14.51 14.69
CA GLY A 434 0.35 -13.90 15.77
C GLY A 434 -1.12 -14.35 15.76
N SER A 435 -2.01 -13.46 16.19
CA SER A 435 -3.47 -13.63 16.08
C SER A 435 -3.96 -13.65 14.63
N GLY A 436 -3.19 -13.11 13.67
CA GLY A 436 -3.53 -13.01 12.24
C GLY A 436 -3.87 -11.59 11.77
N GLY A 437 -3.59 -10.55 12.56
CA GLY A 437 -3.62 -9.17 12.08
C GLY A 437 -2.63 -8.98 10.91
N LEU A 438 -3.07 -8.30 9.86
CA LEU A 438 -2.28 -7.96 8.68
C LEU A 438 -2.45 -6.46 8.37
N ILE A 439 -1.46 -5.65 8.77
CA ILE A 439 -1.48 -4.19 8.60
C ILE A 439 -0.73 -3.84 7.31
N VAL A 440 -1.44 -3.29 6.33
CA VAL A 440 -0.89 -2.92 5.02
C VAL A 440 -0.38 -1.47 5.05
N MET A 441 0.83 -1.27 4.54
CA MET A 441 1.52 0.03 4.52
C MET A 441 1.92 0.41 3.08
N ASP A 442 1.81 1.69 2.78
CA ASP A 442 2.22 2.29 1.51
C ASP A 442 3.60 2.97 1.63
N THR A 443 4.06 3.56 0.52
CA THR A 443 5.34 4.28 0.45
C THR A 443 5.40 5.54 1.33
N GLN A 444 4.25 6.05 1.82
CA GLN A 444 4.18 7.18 2.74
C GLN A 444 4.30 6.78 4.22
N THR A 445 4.57 5.51 4.52
CA THR A 445 4.77 5.06 5.90
C THR A 445 6.26 5.05 6.27
N CYS A 446 6.69 5.83 7.27
CA CYS A 446 8.09 5.81 7.75
C CYS A 446 8.37 4.56 8.60
N MET A 447 9.39 3.78 8.25
CA MET A 447 9.70 2.53 8.95
C MET A 447 10.36 2.75 10.32
N VAL A 448 11.06 3.87 10.51
CA VAL A 448 11.62 4.27 11.80
C VAL A 448 10.51 4.62 12.79
N ASP A 449 9.53 5.42 12.34
CA ASP A 449 8.38 5.82 13.16
C ASP A 449 7.46 4.63 13.48
N LEU A 450 7.27 3.73 12.51
CA LEU A 450 6.55 2.46 12.73
C LEU A 450 7.22 1.61 13.82
N ALA A 451 8.53 1.45 13.76
CA ALA A 451 9.29 0.69 14.75
C ALA A 451 9.20 1.35 16.13
N LYS A 452 9.30 2.68 16.19
CA LYS A 452 9.13 3.49 17.41
C LYS A 452 7.75 3.25 18.05
N TYR A 453 6.68 3.35 17.26
CA TYR A 453 5.31 3.13 17.71
C TYR A 453 5.12 1.73 18.34
N PHE A 454 5.61 0.68 17.69
CA PHE A 454 5.46 -0.67 18.20
C PHE A 454 6.32 -0.97 19.43
N ILE A 455 7.52 -0.39 19.51
CA ILE A 455 8.36 -0.50 20.70
C ILE A 455 7.74 0.23 21.89
N ASP A 456 7.14 1.41 21.68
CA ASP A 456 6.42 2.13 22.72
C ASP A 456 5.23 1.33 23.26
N PHE A 457 4.45 0.71 22.35
CA PHE A 457 3.40 -0.23 22.75
C PHE A 457 3.96 -1.41 23.57
N CYS A 458 5.04 -2.05 23.11
CA CYS A 458 5.64 -3.18 23.82
C CYS A 458 6.22 -2.78 25.19
N LYS A 459 6.72 -1.55 25.33
CA LYS A 459 7.17 -0.97 26.60
C LYS A 459 6.01 -0.87 27.59
N ASP A 460 4.87 -0.33 27.15
CA ASP A 460 3.72 -0.10 28.01
C ASP A 460 3.02 -1.41 28.42
N GLU A 461 3.05 -2.41 27.54
CA GLU A 461 2.43 -3.72 27.80
C GLU A 461 3.34 -4.73 28.52
N SER A 462 4.58 -4.33 28.84
CA SER A 462 5.50 -5.17 29.60
C SER A 462 4.97 -5.40 31.03
N CYS A 463 4.93 -6.67 31.48
CA CYS A 463 4.60 -6.98 32.89
C CYS A 463 5.64 -6.47 33.90
N GLY A 464 6.84 -6.09 33.44
CA GLY A 464 7.92 -5.53 34.25
C GLY A 464 8.84 -6.54 34.93
N GLN A 465 8.63 -7.85 34.74
CA GLN A 465 9.38 -8.91 35.43
C GLN A 465 10.82 -9.10 34.89
N CYS A 466 11.02 -9.07 33.57
CA CYS A 466 12.34 -9.22 32.96
C CYS A 466 13.00 -7.85 32.84
N THR A 467 14.26 -7.70 33.28
CA THR A 467 15.02 -6.45 33.06
C THR A 467 15.24 -6.20 31.58
N SER A 468 15.50 -7.26 30.81
CA SER A 468 15.65 -7.23 29.36
C SER A 468 14.42 -6.64 28.66
N CYS A 469 13.24 -7.20 28.86
CA CYS A 469 12.00 -6.65 28.29
C CYS A 469 11.70 -5.24 28.81
N ARG A 470 11.69 -5.02 30.14
CA ARG A 470 11.27 -3.73 30.73
C ARG A 470 12.19 -2.56 30.36
N ILE A 471 13.50 -2.78 30.49
CA ILE A 471 14.50 -1.71 30.29
C ILE A 471 14.99 -1.71 28.84
N GLY A 472 15.16 -2.88 28.22
CA GLY A 472 15.63 -2.99 26.85
C GLY A 472 14.71 -2.32 25.85
N THR A 473 13.39 -2.54 25.91
CA THR A 473 12.44 -1.85 25.02
C THR A 473 12.43 -0.34 25.27
N THR A 474 12.56 0.10 26.53
CA THR A 474 12.68 1.52 26.88
C THR A 474 13.93 2.14 26.23
N ARG A 475 15.09 1.48 26.31
CA ARG A 475 16.33 1.97 25.67
C ARG A 475 16.26 1.95 24.15
N MET A 476 15.62 0.94 23.57
CA MET A 476 15.37 0.89 22.12
C MET A 476 14.48 2.08 21.70
N LEU A 477 13.45 2.42 22.47
CA LEU A 477 12.59 3.57 22.20
C LEU A 477 13.37 4.87 22.19
N GLU A 478 14.19 5.12 23.22
CA GLU A 478 15.02 6.34 23.33
C GLU A 478 15.95 6.51 22.12
N VAL A 479 16.52 5.41 21.61
CA VAL A 479 17.38 5.43 20.42
C VAL A 479 16.56 5.71 19.15
N LEU A 480 15.37 5.11 19.00
CA LEU A 480 14.48 5.38 17.87
C LEU A 480 13.97 6.83 17.88
N GLU A 481 13.65 7.38 19.06
CA GLU A 481 13.31 8.80 19.24
C GLU A 481 14.48 9.70 18.79
N LYS A 482 15.70 9.40 19.26
CA LYS A 482 16.92 10.11 18.84
C LYS A 482 17.09 10.11 17.31
N ILE A 483 16.87 8.98 16.64
CA ILE A 483 16.93 8.87 15.17
C ILE A 483 15.80 9.67 14.51
N SER A 484 14.55 9.51 14.97
CA SER A 484 13.39 10.22 14.40
C SER A 484 13.43 11.75 14.58
N GLU A 485 14.23 12.22 15.54
CA GLU A 485 14.46 13.64 15.79
C GLU A 485 15.70 14.21 15.06
N GLY A 486 16.39 13.41 14.24
CA GLY A 486 17.59 13.83 13.51
C GLY A 486 18.82 14.03 14.39
N ARG A 487 18.82 13.40 15.56
CA ARG A 487 19.93 13.37 16.53
C ARG A 487 20.69 12.04 16.50
N GLY A 488 20.27 11.08 15.67
CA GLY A 488 20.85 9.73 15.59
C GLY A 488 22.28 9.72 15.03
N GLU A 489 23.02 8.66 15.36
CA GLU A 489 24.39 8.38 14.92
C GLU A 489 24.47 6.99 14.28
N LYS A 490 25.46 6.73 13.42
CA LYS A 490 25.59 5.43 12.74
C LYS A 490 25.71 4.26 13.73
N GLN A 491 26.36 4.46 14.88
CA GLN A 491 26.50 3.43 15.92
C GLN A 491 25.17 3.06 16.58
N ASP A 492 24.16 3.94 16.54
CA ASP A 492 22.85 3.68 17.12
C ASP A 492 22.14 2.51 16.42
N LEU A 493 22.43 2.27 15.13
CA LEU A 493 21.89 1.11 14.39
C LEU A 493 22.45 -0.21 14.92
N ASP A 494 23.76 -0.29 15.09
CA ASP A 494 24.41 -1.50 15.63
C ASP A 494 23.95 -1.75 17.08
N LEU A 495 23.80 -0.68 17.85
CA LEU A 495 23.26 -0.74 19.22
C LEU A 495 21.82 -1.27 19.26
N LEU A 496 20.93 -0.82 18.36
CA LEU A 496 19.57 -1.34 18.25
C LEU A 496 19.53 -2.84 17.91
N ILE A 497 20.40 -3.29 17.01
CA ILE A 497 20.51 -4.71 16.65
C ILE A 497 20.98 -5.54 17.85
N GLU A 498 22.06 -5.12 18.51
CA GLU A 498 22.61 -5.81 19.68
C GLU A 498 21.58 -5.89 20.82
N MET A 499 20.96 -4.75 21.17
CA MET A 499 19.91 -4.72 22.18
C MET A 499 18.73 -5.63 21.80
N GLY A 500 18.33 -5.63 20.53
CA GLY A 500 17.24 -6.46 20.05
C GLY A 500 17.50 -7.95 20.23
N GLU A 501 18.68 -8.44 19.88
CA GLU A 501 19.05 -9.85 20.09
C GLU A 501 19.14 -10.20 21.58
N VAL A 502 19.71 -9.31 22.42
CA VAL A 502 19.76 -9.52 23.87
C VAL A 502 18.35 -9.60 24.47
N VAL A 503 17.45 -8.68 24.11
CA VAL A 503 16.06 -8.69 24.61
C VAL A 503 15.35 -9.97 24.20
N LYS A 504 15.57 -10.42 22.97
CA LYS A 504 15.01 -11.66 22.44
C LYS A 504 15.49 -12.90 23.19
N ASP A 505 16.79 -13.03 23.41
CA ASP A 505 17.37 -14.22 24.04
C ASP A 505 17.18 -14.28 25.56
N SER A 506 17.01 -13.13 26.22
CA SER A 506 16.97 -13.03 27.68
C SER A 506 15.58 -12.71 28.26
N SER A 507 14.53 -12.74 27.46
CA SER A 507 13.14 -12.53 27.92
C SER A 507 12.43 -13.84 28.28
N PHE A 508 11.68 -13.83 29.38
CA PHE A 508 10.98 -15.03 29.89
C PHE A 508 9.79 -15.47 29.03
N CYS A 509 9.08 -14.55 28.39
CA CYS A 509 7.83 -14.83 27.69
C CYS A 509 7.87 -14.39 26.23
N GLY A 510 6.89 -14.85 25.45
CA GLY A 510 6.78 -14.57 24.03
C GLY A 510 6.80 -13.07 23.70
N LEU A 511 6.09 -12.23 24.46
CA LEU A 511 6.06 -10.78 24.24
C LEU A 511 7.47 -10.17 24.28
N GLY A 512 8.25 -10.44 25.33
CA GLY A 512 9.61 -9.91 25.42
C GLY A 512 10.53 -10.49 24.35
N GLN A 513 10.33 -11.76 23.98
CA GLN A 513 11.12 -12.42 22.93
C GLN A 513 10.85 -11.84 21.53
N SER A 514 9.62 -11.42 21.25
CA SER A 514 9.21 -10.89 19.95
C SER A 514 9.17 -9.36 19.89
N ALA A 515 9.16 -8.64 21.01
CA ALA A 515 9.11 -7.18 21.06
C ALA A 515 10.17 -6.48 20.18
N PRO A 516 11.40 -6.99 20.00
CA PRO A 516 12.38 -6.40 19.10
C PRO A 516 12.12 -6.60 17.59
N ASN A 517 11.24 -7.51 17.19
CA ASN A 517 11.04 -7.87 15.78
C ASN A 517 10.67 -6.69 14.87
N PRO A 518 9.83 -5.70 15.26
CA PRO A 518 9.56 -4.54 14.44
C PRO A 518 10.83 -3.76 14.11
N VAL A 519 11.75 -3.61 15.06
CA VAL A 519 13.03 -2.92 14.87
C VAL A 519 13.97 -3.76 14.02
N LEU A 520 14.18 -5.03 14.39
CA LEU A 520 15.13 -5.90 13.68
C LEU A 520 14.70 -6.12 12.22
N SER A 521 13.40 -6.30 11.96
CA SER A 521 12.89 -6.47 10.60
C SER A 521 12.95 -5.18 9.79
N THR A 522 12.61 -4.03 10.36
CA THR A 522 12.70 -2.76 9.63
C THR A 522 14.15 -2.35 9.34
N ILE A 523 15.09 -2.58 10.26
CA ILE A 523 16.52 -2.40 9.97
C ILE A 523 17.00 -3.38 8.89
N ARG A 524 16.54 -4.63 8.91
CA ARG A 524 16.93 -5.64 7.90
C ARG A 524 16.50 -5.26 6.48
N TYR A 525 15.27 -4.74 6.31
CA TYR A 525 14.67 -4.53 4.99
C TYR A 525 14.67 -3.06 4.53
N PHE A 526 14.72 -2.12 5.47
CA PHE A 526 14.58 -0.68 5.22
C PHE A 526 15.72 0.11 5.87
N LYS A 527 16.93 -0.46 5.91
CA LYS A 527 18.12 0.18 6.50
C LYS A 527 18.38 1.57 5.93
N ASP A 528 18.13 1.75 4.64
CA ASP A 528 18.37 3.01 3.95
C ASP A 528 17.55 4.16 4.53
N GLU A 529 16.32 3.92 5.01
CA GLU A 529 15.52 4.94 5.69
C GLU A 529 16.16 5.38 7.01
N TYR A 530 16.70 4.45 7.79
CA TYR A 530 17.42 4.80 9.01
C TYR A 530 18.68 5.62 8.71
N LEU A 531 19.43 5.25 7.67
CA LEU A 531 20.61 6.00 7.23
C LEU A 531 20.23 7.39 6.76
N ASP A 532 19.12 7.54 6.05
CA ASP A 532 18.64 8.84 5.57
C ASP A 532 18.24 9.77 6.74
N HIS A 533 17.60 9.22 7.79
CA HIS A 533 17.30 9.96 9.02
C HIS A 533 18.58 10.41 9.76
N ILE A 534 19.61 9.57 9.78
CA ILE A 534 20.88 9.82 10.50
C ILE A 534 21.79 10.78 9.72
N GLU A 535 22.00 10.53 8.43
CA GLU A 535 23.01 11.20 7.62
C GLU A 535 22.46 12.45 6.94
N ASN A 536 21.28 12.35 6.34
CA ASN A 536 20.67 13.43 5.58
C ASN A 536 19.66 14.25 6.38
N LYS A 537 19.32 13.78 7.59
CA LYS A 537 18.24 14.36 8.44
C LYS A 537 16.96 14.50 7.64
N HIS A 538 16.65 13.48 6.85
CA HIS A 538 15.52 13.46 5.93
C HIS A 538 14.63 12.25 6.25
N CYS A 539 13.34 12.41 5.99
CA CYS A 539 12.35 11.36 6.14
C CYS A 539 11.44 11.42 4.93
N ASP A 540 11.69 10.60 3.91
CA ASP A 540 10.93 10.56 2.65
C ASP A 540 9.41 10.60 2.86
N SER A 541 8.92 9.84 3.85
CA SER A 541 7.50 9.72 4.18
C SER A 541 6.88 10.96 4.85
N SER A 542 7.67 11.99 5.18
CA SER A 542 7.21 13.23 5.83
C SER A 542 6.42 13.01 7.14
N VAL A 543 6.80 11.98 7.92
CA VAL A 543 6.16 11.65 9.21
C VAL A 543 6.93 12.26 10.39
N CYS A 544 8.26 12.16 10.36
CA CYS A 544 9.12 12.65 11.44
C CYS A 544 9.29 14.19 11.35
N ALA A 545 8.39 14.95 11.99
CA ALA A 545 8.27 16.41 11.87
C ALA A 545 9.55 17.22 12.19
N SER A 546 10.50 16.65 12.93
CA SER A 546 11.78 17.28 13.23
C SER A 546 12.75 17.30 12.04
N LEU A 547 12.50 16.47 11.01
CA LEU A 547 13.38 16.26 9.86
C LEU A 547 13.00 17.10 8.64
N PHE A 548 11.91 17.86 8.69
CA PHE A 548 11.49 18.70 7.57
C PHE A 548 10.77 19.96 8.04
N THR A 549 10.66 20.94 7.14
CA THR A 549 9.93 22.19 7.40
C THR A 549 8.45 22.04 7.04
N SER A 550 8.15 21.46 5.87
CA SER A 550 6.79 21.12 5.46
C SER A 550 6.78 19.84 4.62
N PRO A 551 5.68 19.06 4.64
CA PRO A 551 5.61 17.81 3.88
C PRO A 551 5.78 17.99 2.37
N CYS A 552 5.21 19.04 1.79
CA CYS A 552 5.29 19.32 0.36
C CYS A 552 6.69 19.73 -0.10
N GLN A 553 7.45 20.45 0.74
CA GLN A 553 8.87 20.74 0.46
C GLN A 553 9.71 19.46 0.55
N ASN A 554 9.47 18.66 1.60
CA ASN A 554 10.19 17.42 1.85
C ASN A 554 10.00 16.39 0.71
N ALA A 555 8.77 16.25 0.21
CA ALA A 555 8.45 15.37 -0.91
C ALA A 555 8.92 15.91 -2.28
N CYS A 556 9.44 17.14 -2.36
CA CYS A 556 10.00 17.67 -3.58
C CYS A 556 11.47 17.24 -3.69
N PRO A 557 11.88 16.44 -4.71
CA PRO A 557 13.29 16.04 -4.85
C PRO A 557 14.24 17.23 -4.96
N ALA A 558 13.79 18.32 -5.58
CA ALA A 558 14.54 19.57 -5.67
C ALA A 558 14.48 20.42 -4.39
N ASN A 559 13.74 20.02 -3.34
CA ASN A 559 13.61 20.74 -2.07
C ASN A 559 13.01 22.16 -2.18
N VAL A 560 12.15 22.40 -3.18
CA VAL A 560 11.50 23.71 -3.38
C VAL A 560 10.63 24.07 -2.19
N ASP A 561 10.75 25.31 -1.69
CA ASP A 561 9.96 25.84 -0.56
C ASP A 561 8.52 26.16 -0.98
N VAL A 562 7.71 25.11 -1.06
CA VAL A 562 6.33 25.18 -1.54
C VAL A 562 5.47 26.16 -0.76
N PRO A 563 5.41 26.12 0.59
CA PRO A 563 4.54 27.02 1.34
C PRO A 563 4.90 28.48 1.13
N LEU A 564 6.19 28.80 1.02
CA LEU A 564 6.65 30.18 0.92
C LEU A 564 6.29 30.83 -0.41
N TYR A 565 6.49 30.14 -1.55
CA TYR A 565 6.11 30.74 -2.84
C TYR A 565 4.59 30.80 -3.02
N ILE A 566 3.85 29.84 -2.45
CA ILE A 566 2.39 29.89 -2.45
C ILE A 566 1.90 31.07 -1.61
N ASP A 567 2.55 31.34 -0.48
CA ASP A 567 2.25 32.54 0.32
C ASP A 567 2.54 33.83 -0.45
N ALA A 568 3.63 33.87 -1.22
CA ALA A 568 3.93 35.02 -2.08
C ALA A 568 2.86 35.22 -3.16
N ILE A 569 2.38 34.14 -3.81
CA ILE A 569 1.25 34.20 -4.77
C ILE A 569 -0.02 34.72 -4.08
N ARG A 570 -0.31 34.24 -2.86
CA ARG A 570 -1.48 34.66 -2.06
C ARG A 570 -1.49 36.17 -1.81
N HIS A 571 -0.33 36.80 -1.70
CA HIS A 571 -0.18 38.25 -1.47
C HIS A 571 0.06 39.09 -2.74
N GLY A 572 0.04 38.46 -3.91
CA GLY A 572 0.26 39.17 -5.17
C GLY A 572 1.73 39.44 -5.51
N ASP A 573 2.69 38.86 -4.77
CA ASP A 573 4.12 39.01 -5.03
C ASP A 573 4.65 37.87 -5.91
N TYR A 574 4.23 37.90 -7.18
CA TYR A 574 4.49 36.82 -8.13
C TYR A 574 5.97 36.72 -8.55
N LYS A 575 6.66 37.87 -8.59
CA LYS A 575 8.10 37.93 -8.88
C LYS A 575 8.90 37.25 -7.78
N ARG A 576 8.58 37.53 -6.52
CA ARG A 576 9.16 36.82 -5.38
C ARG A 576 8.83 35.34 -5.40
N ALA A 577 7.59 34.98 -5.73
CA ALA A 577 7.20 33.57 -5.84
C ALA A 577 8.10 32.81 -6.83
N TYR A 578 8.33 33.38 -8.02
CA TYR A 578 9.25 32.80 -9.01
C TYR A 578 10.68 32.68 -8.46
N GLN A 579 11.20 33.73 -7.83
CA GLN A 579 12.56 33.74 -7.27
C GLN A 579 12.74 32.68 -6.19
N ILE A 580 11.76 32.50 -5.28
CA ILE A 580 11.79 31.45 -4.25
C ILE A 580 11.92 30.07 -4.89
N ILE A 581 11.18 29.81 -5.97
CA ILE A 581 11.27 28.53 -6.69
C ILE A 581 12.65 28.38 -7.36
N GLN A 582 13.13 29.44 -8.01
CA GLN A 582 14.39 29.47 -8.77
C GLN A 582 15.63 29.17 -7.90
N ILE A 583 15.59 29.48 -6.59
CA ILE A 583 16.68 29.16 -5.66
C ILE A 583 17.04 27.67 -5.71
N GLU A 584 16.04 26.81 -5.68
CA GLU A 584 16.17 25.35 -5.57
C GLU A 584 15.92 24.60 -6.89
N ASN A 585 15.27 25.25 -7.85
CA ASN A 585 14.96 24.71 -9.16
C ASN A 585 15.08 25.78 -10.27
N PRO A 586 16.12 25.76 -11.11
CA PRO A 586 16.29 26.74 -12.18
C PRO A 586 15.32 26.58 -13.35
N LEU A 587 14.60 25.45 -13.43
CA LEU A 587 13.65 25.14 -14.50
C LEU A 587 12.21 25.27 -13.97
N VAL A 588 11.85 26.50 -13.58
CA VAL A 588 10.57 26.85 -12.96
C VAL A 588 9.40 26.64 -13.94
N LEU A 589 9.53 27.19 -15.15
CA LEU A 589 8.54 27.13 -16.21
C LEU A 589 8.31 25.69 -16.66
N VAL A 590 9.39 24.95 -16.89
CA VAL A 590 9.32 23.53 -17.26
C VAL A 590 8.63 22.74 -16.17
N CYS A 591 9.02 22.90 -14.90
CA CYS A 591 8.38 22.17 -13.80
C CYS A 591 6.93 22.61 -13.56
N GLY A 592 6.53 23.82 -13.94
CA GLY A 592 5.13 24.24 -13.94
C GLY A 592 4.26 23.47 -14.94
N ARG A 593 4.86 22.87 -15.98
CA ARG A 593 4.13 22.17 -17.05
C ARG A 593 4.22 20.66 -16.96
N VAL A 594 5.41 20.12 -16.68
CA VAL A 594 5.68 18.67 -16.85
C VAL A 594 6.13 17.95 -15.59
N CYS A 595 6.17 18.63 -14.44
CA CYS A 595 6.50 17.99 -13.16
C CYS A 595 5.42 16.99 -12.72
N TYR A 596 5.85 15.94 -12.02
CA TYR A 596 5.00 14.86 -11.51
C TYR A 596 4.38 15.18 -10.16
N ASN A 597 4.39 16.45 -9.75
CA ASN A 597 3.66 16.95 -8.59
C ASN A 597 3.78 16.08 -7.32
N LEU A 598 4.95 15.49 -7.05
CA LEU A 598 5.19 14.61 -5.88
C LEU A 598 4.85 15.29 -4.55
N CYS A 599 5.07 16.61 -4.49
CA CYS A 599 4.70 17.49 -3.39
C CYS A 599 3.18 17.54 -3.09
N GLU A 600 2.32 17.28 -4.07
CA GLU A 600 0.86 17.24 -3.88
C GLU A 600 0.43 15.98 -3.16
N ASN A 601 1.10 14.85 -3.39
CA ASN A 601 0.81 13.57 -2.73
C ASN A 601 1.10 13.60 -1.21
N ALA A 602 1.97 14.51 -0.76
CA ALA A 602 2.32 14.71 0.65
C ALA A 602 1.56 15.90 1.28
N CYS A 603 0.64 16.54 0.58
CA CYS A 603 -0.03 17.73 1.07
C CYS A 603 -1.05 17.40 2.16
N ASN A 604 -0.85 17.90 3.39
CA ASN A 604 -1.78 17.71 4.52
C ASN A 604 -3.22 18.17 4.24
N ARG A 605 -3.44 19.04 3.25
CA ARG A 605 -4.78 19.48 2.84
C ARG A 605 -5.65 18.34 2.30
N ASP A 606 -5.04 17.29 1.76
CA ASP A 606 -5.73 16.09 1.27
C ASP A 606 -6.54 15.38 2.38
N GLY A 607 -6.16 15.56 3.65
CA GLY A 607 -6.93 15.08 4.80
C GLY A 607 -8.22 15.86 5.10
N ILE A 608 -8.43 17.03 4.49
CA ILE A 608 -9.62 17.88 4.66
C ILE A 608 -10.53 17.78 3.43
N ASP A 609 -9.96 18.02 2.24
CA ASP A 609 -10.67 17.97 0.97
C ASP A 609 -9.81 17.38 -0.18
N GLU A 610 -8.95 18.18 -0.80
CA GLU A 610 -8.09 17.80 -1.93
C GLU A 610 -6.73 18.48 -1.78
N ALA A 611 -5.64 17.82 -2.18
CA ALA A 611 -4.34 18.47 -2.27
C ALA A 611 -4.36 19.81 -3.05
N LEU A 612 -3.42 20.69 -2.70
CA LEU A 612 -3.20 21.96 -3.41
C LEU A 612 -2.75 21.71 -4.86
N ALA A 613 -3.10 22.62 -5.77
CA ALA A 613 -2.61 22.65 -7.15
C ALA A 613 -1.21 23.28 -7.25
N ILE A 614 -0.24 22.65 -6.59
CA ILE A 614 1.12 23.14 -6.39
C ILE A 614 1.84 23.35 -7.73
N ARG A 615 1.69 22.40 -8.68
CA ARG A 615 2.27 22.53 -10.03
C ARG A 615 1.64 23.70 -10.78
N GLU A 616 0.33 23.84 -10.72
CA GLU A 616 -0.40 24.88 -11.43
C GLU A 616 -0.08 26.29 -10.88
N LEU A 617 0.11 26.43 -9.57
CA LEU A 617 0.57 27.66 -8.94
C LEU A 617 2.00 28.03 -9.36
N LYS A 618 2.88 27.03 -9.49
CA LYS A 618 4.24 27.21 -10.02
C LYS A 618 4.22 27.72 -11.46
N ARG A 619 3.37 27.12 -12.30
CA ARG A 619 3.15 27.56 -13.68
C ARG A 619 2.62 28.99 -13.74
N PHE A 620 1.66 29.32 -12.88
CA PHE A 620 1.11 30.67 -12.81
C PHE A 620 2.21 31.71 -12.54
N ALA A 621 3.13 31.45 -11.60
CA ALA A 621 4.24 32.35 -11.31
C ALA A 621 5.11 32.60 -12.55
N SER A 622 5.51 31.56 -13.29
CA SER A 622 6.31 31.73 -14.52
C SER A 622 5.52 32.41 -15.65
N ASP A 623 4.27 32.00 -15.88
CA ASP A 623 3.44 32.53 -16.96
C ASP A 623 3.05 34.00 -16.72
N TYR A 624 2.91 34.41 -15.46
CA TYR A 624 2.66 35.81 -15.11
C TYR A 624 3.85 36.69 -15.46
N LEU A 625 5.07 36.28 -15.09
CA LEU A 625 6.29 37.04 -15.35
C LEU A 625 6.53 37.22 -16.86
N LEU A 626 6.41 36.15 -17.65
CA LEU A 626 6.56 36.24 -19.11
C LEU A 626 5.58 37.23 -19.77
N LYS A 627 4.39 37.41 -19.20
CA LYS A 627 3.35 38.29 -19.76
C LYS A 627 3.48 39.74 -19.29
N ASN A 628 4.03 39.98 -18.11
CA ASN A 628 3.96 41.28 -17.43
C ASN A 628 5.32 41.91 -17.13
N GLU A 629 6.42 41.17 -17.26
CA GLU A 629 7.79 41.63 -17.01
C GLU A 629 8.67 41.39 -18.25
N ASP A 630 9.80 42.10 -18.34
CA ASP A 630 10.78 41.99 -19.44
C ASP A 630 11.70 40.75 -19.28
N GLY A 631 11.09 39.57 -19.09
CA GLY A 631 11.79 38.29 -18.94
C GLY A 631 11.97 37.82 -17.50
N PHE A 632 12.66 36.69 -17.34
CA PHE A 632 12.87 36.07 -16.03
C PHE A 632 14.02 36.72 -15.23
N PRO A 633 13.93 36.77 -13.89
CA PRO A 633 15.01 37.21 -13.03
C PRO A 633 16.30 36.42 -13.26
N ILE A 634 17.39 37.15 -13.51
CA ILE A 634 18.75 36.60 -13.59
C ILE A 634 19.32 36.56 -12.16
N PRO A 635 19.79 35.39 -11.67
CA PRO A 635 20.35 35.29 -10.32
C PRO A 635 21.71 35.99 -10.22
N GLU A 636 22.08 36.39 -9.00
CA GLU A 636 23.41 36.94 -8.73
C GLU A 636 24.50 35.87 -8.91
N ILE A 637 25.58 36.28 -9.57
CA ILE A 637 26.75 35.45 -9.87
C ILE A 637 27.91 35.87 -8.95
N GLU A 638 28.59 34.89 -8.34
CA GLU A 638 29.79 35.14 -7.55
C GLU A 638 30.97 35.64 -8.41
N ALA A 639 32.05 36.08 -7.77
CA ALA A 639 33.23 36.56 -8.48
C ALA A 639 33.78 35.49 -9.45
N GLU A 640 34.07 35.92 -10.68
CA GLU A 640 34.55 35.05 -11.76
C GLU A 640 35.81 34.27 -11.33
N LYS A 641 35.78 32.95 -11.53
CA LYS A 641 36.88 32.03 -11.25
C LYS A 641 37.58 31.67 -12.56
N ASP A 642 38.90 31.54 -12.52
CA ASP A 642 39.71 31.11 -13.68
C ASP A 642 39.73 29.57 -13.81
N LYS A 643 38.54 28.96 -13.85
CA LYS A 643 38.35 27.51 -14.01
C LYS A 643 37.16 27.25 -14.93
N LYS A 644 37.41 26.47 -15.98
CA LYS A 644 36.42 26.07 -16.98
C LYS A 644 35.84 24.71 -16.68
N ILE A 645 34.53 24.55 -16.90
CA ILE A 645 33.80 23.29 -16.71
C ILE A 645 33.00 22.99 -17.98
N ALA A 646 33.13 21.77 -18.49
CA ALA A 646 32.33 21.31 -19.63
C ALA A 646 31.15 20.46 -19.13
N VAL A 647 29.95 20.78 -19.60
CA VAL A 647 28.74 20.00 -19.35
C VAL A 647 28.31 19.36 -20.66
N ILE A 648 28.22 18.04 -20.71
CA ILE A 648 27.90 17.30 -21.93
C ILE A 648 26.44 16.86 -21.86
N GLY A 649 25.61 17.49 -22.69
CA GLY A 649 24.17 17.30 -22.74
C GLY A 649 23.40 18.46 -22.10
N SER A 650 22.45 19.03 -22.83
CA SER A 650 21.61 20.15 -22.39
C SER A 650 20.25 19.71 -21.81
N GLY A 651 20.15 18.48 -21.30
CA GLY A 651 18.97 17.99 -20.60
C GLY A 651 18.77 18.66 -19.22
N PRO A 652 17.70 18.29 -18.48
CA PRO A 652 17.35 18.94 -17.21
C PRO A 652 18.48 18.88 -16.18
N SER A 653 19.21 17.77 -16.11
CA SER A 653 20.36 17.62 -15.22
C SER A 653 21.54 18.51 -15.62
N GLY A 654 21.86 18.56 -16.92
CA GLY A 654 22.95 19.38 -17.46
C GLY A 654 22.70 20.88 -17.32
N LEU A 655 21.50 21.35 -17.69
CA LEU A 655 21.10 22.75 -17.51
C LEU A 655 21.16 23.16 -16.04
N THR A 656 20.69 22.29 -15.14
CA THR A 656 20.71 22.57 -13.70
C THR A 656 22.14 22.65 -13.16
N ALA A 657 23.01 21.70 -13.53
CA ALA A 657 24.41 21.73 -13.12
C ALA A 657 25.11 23.00 -13.61
N ALA A 658 24.87 23.37 -14.88
CA ALA A 658 25.44 24.57 -15.47
C ALA A 658 24.97 25.85 -14.75
N PHE A 659 23.69 25.95 -14.41
CA PHE A 659 23.12 27.08 -13.65
C PHE A 659 23.84 27.28 -12.31
N TYR A 660 23.97 26.22 -11.51
CA TYR A 660 24.59 26.30 -10.18
C TYR A 660 26.10 26.52 -10.23
N LEU A 661 26.80 25.85 -11.14
CA LEU A 661 28.24 26.07 -11.34
C LEU A 661 28.51 27.50 -11.81
N ARG A 662 27.69 28.02 -12.73
CA ARG A 662 27.83 29.41 -13.18
C ARG A 662 27.60 30.38 -12.03
N LYS A 663 26.58 30.16 -11.18
CA LYS A 663 26.30 30.97 -9.98
C LYS A 663 27.50 31.07 -9.03
N LYS A 664 28.33 30.02 -8.92
CA LYS A 664 29.58 29.98 -8.13
C LYS A 664 30.79 30.63 -8.84
N GLY A 665 30.56 31.32 -9.97
CA GLY A 665 31.58 32.07 -10.70
C GLY A 665 32.41 31.26 -11.69
N TYR A 666 32.11 29.97 -11.92
CA TYR A 666 32.84 29.17 -12.92
C TYR A 666 32.49 29.57 -14.35
N GLN A 667 33.43 29.35 -15.27
CA GLN A 667 33.18 29.45 -16.71
C GLN A 667 32.61 28.11 -17.19
N VAL A 668 31.37 28.12 -17.69
CA VAL A 668 30.66 26.88 -18.04
C VAL A 668 30.33 26.88 -19.52
N THR A 669 30.70 25.78 -20.19
CA THR A 669 30.33 25.52 -21.58
C THR A 669 29.50 24.23 -21.65
N ILE A 670 28.30 24.32 -22.21
CA ILE A 670 27.43 23.17 -22.48
C ILE A 670 27.67 22.70 -23.91
N PHE A 671 27.97 21.42 -24.10
CA PHE A 671 28.05 20.76 -25.40
C PHE A 671 26.79 19.95 -25.64
N GLU A 672 26.01 20.32 -26.65
CA GLU A 672 24.79 19.63 -27.07
C GLU A 672 25.02 18.92 -28.41
N ALA A 673 24.61 17.66 -28.49
CA ALA A 673 24.79 16.83 -29.66
C ALA A 673 23.85 17.22 -30.81
N GLU A 674 22.69 17.80 -30.48
CA GLU A 674 21.65 18.19 -31.43
C GLU A 674 21.65 19.70 -31.71
N THR A 675 20.79 20.15 -32.64
CA THR A 675 20.59 21.58 -32.94
C THR A 675 19.80 22.31 -31.87
N GLU A 676 18.87 21.61 -31.22
CA GLU A 676 17.94 22.15 -30.22
C GLU A 676 18.52 21.97 -28.81
N VAL A 677 18.47 23.04 -28.01
CA VAL A 677 18.92 23.02 -26.60
C VAL A 677 17.75 22.57 -25.72
N GLY A 678 18.03 21.78 -24.67
CA GLY A 678 17.03 21.23 -23.74
C GLY A 678 17.03 19.70 -23.68
N GLY A 679 17.80 19.02 -24.54
CA GLY A 679 17.86 17.56 -24.62
C GLY A 679 16.47 16.94 -24.72
N MET A 680 16.16 15.99 -23.83
CA MET A 680 14.85 15.33 -23.82
C MET A 680 13.66 16.25 -23.50
N LEU A 681 13.88 17.44 -22.90
CA LEU A 681 12.81 18.43 -22.73
C LEU A 681 12.35 18.98 -24.08
N ALA A 682 13.30 19.28 -24.98
CA ALA A 682 13.00 19.82 -26.31
C ALA A 682 12.60 18.72 -27.32
N LEU A 683 13.22 17.55 -27.20
CA LEU A 683 13.11 16.48 -28.20
C LEU A 683 12.05 15.44 -27.84
N GLY A 684 11.85 15.15 -26.55
CA GLY A 684 10.95 14.08 -26.08
C GLY A 684 9.58 14.56 -25.65
N ILE A 685 9.45 15.80 -25.18
CA ILE A 685 8.17 16.34 -24.72
C ILE A 685 7.42 17.01 -25.88
N PRO A 686 6.13 16.73 -26.08
CA PRO A 686 5.37 17.37 -27.17
C PRO A 686 5.11 18.87 -26.96
N GLU A 687 5.05 19.62 -28.07
CA GLU A 687 4.74 21.06 -28.12
C GLU A 687 3.46 21.45 -27.36
N TYR A 688 2.44 20.59 -27.34
CA TYR A 688 1.17 20.89 -26.64
C TYR A 688 1.27 20.79 -25.10
N ARG A 689 2.39 20.29 -24.57
CA ARG A 689 2.70 20.20 -23.13
C ARG A 689 3.80 21.17 -22.74
N LEU A 690 4.87 21.22 -23.54
CA LEU A 690 6.00 22.13 -23.33
C LEU A 690 6.34 22.80 -24.67
N PRO A 691 5.79 24.00 -24.93
CA PRO A 691 6.12 24.75 -26.14
C PRO A 691 7.60 25.11 -26.19
N LYS A 692 8.27 24.89 -27.35
CA LYS A 692 9.71 25.13 -27.46
C LYS A 692 10.11 26.59 -27.31
N GLU A 693 9.27 27.50 -27.80
CA GLU A 693 9.49 28.95 -27.64
C GLU A 693 9.61 29.31 -26.14
N LEU A 694 8.76 28.74 -25.29
CA LEU A 694 8.79 28.98 -23.85
C LEU A 694 9.97 28.31 -23.15
N LEU A 695 10.36 27.12 -23.61
CA LEU A 695 11.58 26.45 -23.13
C LEU A 695 12.82 27.31 -23.42
N ASN A 696 12.89 27.91 -24.61
CA ASN A 696 14.00 28.78 -25.01
C ASN A 696 14.08 30.07 -24.18
N GLU A 697 12.95 30.63 -23.73
CA GLU A 697 12.94 31.77 -22.79
C GLU A 697 13.59 31.40 -21.44
N GLU A 698 13.31 30.20 -20.92
CA GLU A 698 13.93 29.74 -19.67
C GLU A 698 15.42 29.40 -19.83
N ILE A 699 15.81 28.80 -20.96
CA ILE A 699 17.22 28.56 -21.31
C ILE A 699 17.97 29.90 -21.50
N GLY A 700 17.27 30.94 -21.98
CA GLY A 700 17.80 32.29 -22.12
C GLY A 700 18.36 32.89 -20.83
N VAL A 701 17.87 32.43 -19.66
CA VAL A 701 18.44 32.84 -18.36
C VAL A 701 19.88 32.36 -18.23
N LEU A 702 20.21 31.14 -18.66
CA LEU A 702 21.57 30.59 -18.56
C LEU A 702 22.53 31.34 -19.49
N THR A 703 22.11 31.65 -20.72
CA THR A 703 22.94 32.42 -21.65
C THR A 703 23.14 33.85 -21.17
N ALA A 704 22.11 34.47 -20.57
CA ALA A 704 22.22 35.79 -19.94
C ALA A 704 23.14 35.78 -18.69
N MET A 705 23.25 34.65 -17.99
CA MET A 705 24.26 34.45 -16.94
C MET A 705 25.69 34.30 -17.49
N GLY A 706 25.86 34.10 -18.80
CA GLY A 706 27.17 33.89 -19.44
C GLY A 706 27.56 32.41 -19.59
N VAL A 707 26.61 31.48 -19.54
CA VAL A 707 26.87 30.08 -19.95
C VAL A 707 26.97 30.01 -21.47
N GLU A 708 28.07 29.45 -21.95
CA GLU A 708 28.26 29.19 -23.39
C GLU A 708 27.57 27.88 -23.78
N ILE A 709 26.88 27.85 -24.92
CA ILE A 709 26.22 26.65 -25.42
C ILE A 709 26.68 26.37 -26.85
N VAL A 710 27.30 25.21 -27.05
CA VAL A 710 27.82 24.73 -28.33
C VAL A 710 26.94 23.56 -28.79
N VAL A 711 26.17 23.79 -29.84
CA VAL A 711 25.26 22.79 -30.44
C VAL A 711 25.95 21.98 -31.53
N ASN A 712 25.30 20.92 -32.02
CA ASN A 712 25.82 20.02 -33.07
C ASN A 712 27.19 19.42 -32.77
N THR A 713 27.51 19.17 -31.50
CA THR A 713 28.81 18.67 -31.07
C THR A 713 28.64 17.41 -30.24
N LYS A 714 28.90 16.25 -30.86
CA LYS A 714 28.77 14.94 -30.20
C LYS A 714 30.11 14.51 -29.62
N ILE A 715 30.29 14.69 -28.32
CA ILE A 715 31.50 14.28 -27.60
C ILE A 715 31.72 12.77 -27.68
N GLY A 716 32.90 12.34 -28.10
CA GLY A 716 33.29 10.97 -28.46
C GLY A 716 33.25 10.69 -29.96
N LYS A 717 32.60 11.55 -30.77
CA LYS A 717 32.63 11.47 -32.25
C LYS A 717 33.33 12.67 -32.87
N ASP A 718 32.95 13.88 -32.49
CA ASP A 718 33.45 15.12 -33.08
C ASP A 718 34.64 15.70 -32.28
N ILE A 719 34.58 15.59 -30.95
CA ILE A 719 35.63 15.96 -29.99
C ILE A 719 35.73 14.82 -28.96
N LEU A 720 36.91 14.39 -28.54
CA LEU A 720 37.07 13.36 -27.50
C LEU A 720 37.03 13.99 -26.09
N ILE A 721 36.69 13.19 -25.07
CA ILE A 721 36.69 13.68 -23.67
C ILE A 721 38.08 14.19 -23.26
N GLU A 722 39.15 13.56 -23.74
CA GLU A 722 40.54 13.99 -23.50
C GLU A 722 40.90 15.34 -24.12
N ASP A 723 40.31 15.69 -25.27
CA ASP A 723 40.57 16.97 -25.93
C ASP A 723 40.04 18.13 -25.06
N LEU A 724 38.92 17.95 -24.36
CA LEU A 724 38.40 18.93 -23.41
C LEU A 724 39.41 19.21 -22.28
N ARG A 725 40.16 18.19 -21.84
CA ARG A 725 41.20 18.40 -20.83
C ARG A 725 42.35 19.23 -21.40
N GLU A 726 42.73 19.01 -22.65
CA GLU A 726 43.78 19.76 -23.36
C GLU A 726 43.35 21.22 -23.64
N GLU A 727 42.05 21.47 -23.85
CA GLU A 727 41.45 22.81 -24.00
C GLU A 727 41.33 23.59 -22.68
N GLY A 728 41.72 22.99 -21.56
CA GLY A 728 41.79 23.65 -20.25
C GLY A 728 40.55 23.48 -19.39
N PHE A 729 39.66 22.52 -19.69
CA PHE A 729 38.54 22.18 -18.81
C PHE A 729 39.05 21.42 -17.56
N TRP A 730 38.69 21.94 -16.39
CA TRP A 730 39.13 21.41 -15.09
C TRP A 730 38.27 20.23 -14.62
N ALA A 731 37.00 20.22 -15.01
CA ALA A 731 36.06 19.15 -14.74
C ALA A 731 35.10 18.97 -15.93
N VAL A 732 34.60 17.75 -16.11
CA VAL A 732 33.57 17.40 -17.11
C VAL A 732 32.39 16.75 -16.39
N TYR A 733 31.17 17.19 -16.73
CA TYR A 733 29.94 16.56 -16.27
C TYR A 733 29.20 15.90 -17.44
N LEU A 734 29.02 14.58 -17.37
CA LEU A 734 28.30 13.77 -18.35
C LEU A 734 26.81 13.70 -17.99
N ALA A 735 25.98 14.38 -18.79
CA ALA A 735 24.52 14.41 -18.70
C ALA A 735 23.85 14.02 -20.03
N VAL A 736 24.40 13.01 -20.71
CA VAL A 736 24.04 12.60 -22.08
C VAL A 736 22.65 11.94 -22.22
N GLY A 737 22.01 11.59 -21.10
CA GLY A 737 20.70 10.93 -21.07
C GLY A 737 20.69 9.49 -21.62
N ALA A 738 19.49 8.88 -21.67
CA ALA A 738 19.25 7.54 -22.20
C ALA A 738 18.41 7.62 -23.48
N GLN A 739 19.01 8.02 -24.60
CA GLN A 739 18.28 8.40 -25.81
C GLN A 739 18.00 7.24 -26.78
N LYS A 740 18.49 6.03 -26.51
CA LYS A 740 18.32 4.87 -27.40
C LYS A 740 17.15 4.01 -26.96
N ASP A 741 16.17 3.80 -27.81
CA ASP A 741 15.08 2.87 -27.53
C ASP A 741 15.54 1.40 -27.56
N ARG A 742 14.95 0.59 -26.70
CA ARG A 742 15.07 -0.87 -26.76
C ARG A 742 14.23 -1.43 -27.90
N ASP A 743 14.78 -2.39 -28.61
CA ASP A 743 14.05 -3.06 -29.68
C ASP A 743 13.04 -4.09 -29.11
N LEU A 744 11.88 -4.16 -29.77
CA LEU A 744 10.86 -5.15 -29.48
C LEU A 744 11.19 -6.41 -30.28
N ASN A 745 11.86 -7.37 -29.66
CA ASN A 745 12.24 -8.64 -30.28
C ASN A 745 11.01 -9.55 -30.49
N ILE A 746 10.23 -9.32 -31.55
CA ILE A 746 9.07 -10.15 -31.94
C ILE A 746 9.16 -10.60 -33.38
N GLU A 747 8.52 -11.72 -33.72
CA GLU A 747 8.57 -12.27 -35.07
C GLU A 747 7.98 -11.30 -36.11
N GLY A 748 8.74 -11.01 -37.18
CA GLY A 748 8.30 -10.14 -38.28
C GLY A 748 8.59 -8.64 -38.07
N ASN A 749 9.42 -8.26 -37.11
CA ASN A 749 9.84 -6.87 -36.88
C ASN A 749 10.95 -6.37 -37.83
N GLU A 750 11.73 -7.26 -38.44
CA GLU A 750 12.90 -6.88 -39.25
C GLU A 750 12.53 -6.35 -40.64
N GLY A 751 12.96 -5.12 -40.96
CA GLY A 751 12.94 -4.56 -42.32
C GLY A 751 11.55 -4.23 -42.89
N VAL A 752 10.53 -4.12 -42.03
CA VAL A 752 9.14 -3.85 -42.44
C VAL A 752 8.85 -2.34 -42.45
N GLU A 753 8.19 -1.86 -43.50
CA GLU A 753 7.74 -0.47 -43.62
C GLU A 753 6.58 -0.20 -42.64
N GLY A 754 6.68 0.88 -41.86
CA GLY A 754 5.66 1.27 -40.87
C GLY A 754 6.00 0.90 -39.42
N TYR A 755 7.18 0.35 -39.14
CA TYR A 755 7.69 0.13 -37.79
C TYR A 755 8.59 1.30 -37.36
N TYR A 756 8.26 1.95 -36.24
CA TYR A 756 8.98 3.11 -35.74
C TYR A 756 9.32 2.97 -34.25
N SER A 757 10.27 3.80 -33.82
CA SER A 757 10.62 4.00 -32.42
C SER A 757 9.92 5.22 -31.85
N ALA A 758 9.38 5.13 -30.63
CA ALA A 758 8.64 6.25 -30.03
C ALA A 758 9.50 7.49 -29.84
N LEU A 759 10.75 7.35 -29.36
CA LEU A 759 11.62 8.51 -29.19
C LEU A 759 12.04 9.11 -30.53
N ASP A 760 12.32 8.29 -31.53
CA ASP A 760 12.67 8.78 -32.88
C ASP A 760 11.50 9.56 -33.50
N VAL A 761 10.27 9.06 -33.36
CA VAL A 761 9.06 9.77 -33.83
C VAL A 761 8.89 11.10 -33.10
N LEU A 762 8.94 11.11 -31.76
CA LEU A 762 8.81 12.33 -30.96
C LEU A 762 9.90 13.35 -31.29
N LYS A 763 11.16 12.90 -31.38
CA LYS A 763 12.31 13.74 -31.74
C LYS A 763 12.13 14.36 -33.12
N LYS A 764 11.79 13.56 -34.14
CA LYS A 764 11.60 14.05 -35.51
C LYS A 764 10.43 15.01 -35.61
N LEU A 765 9.29 14.71 -34.97
CA LEU A 765 8.15 15.62 -34.89
C LEU A 765 8.54 16.95 -34.25
N ASN A 766 9.31 16.91 -33.17
CA ASN A 766 9.78 18.10 -32.49
C ASN A 766 10.81 18.88 -33.33
N GLN A 767 11.58 18.22 -34.18
CA GLN A 767 12.46 18.88 -35.16
C GLN A 767 11.71 19.37 -36.42
N GLY A 768 10.37 19.31 -36.44
CA GLY A 768 9.55 19.81 -37.55
C GLY A 768 9.42 18.85 -38.73
N HIS A 769 9.80 17.58 -38.58
CA HIS A 769 9.56 16.58 -39.64
C HIS A 769 8.07 16.24 -39.73
N GLU A 770 7.56 16.19 -40.95
CA GLU A 770 6.19 15.78 -41.21
C GLU A 770 6.08 14.26 -41.35
N PHE A 771 5.05 13.68 -40.74
CA PHE A 771 4.68 12.28 -40.90
C PHE A 771 3.28 12.19 -41.50
N ASP A 772 3.12 11.39 -42.56
CA ASP A 772 1.80 11.10 -43.14
C ASP A 772 1.14 9.92 -42.42
N PHE A 773 0.58 10.22 -41.26
CA PHE A 773 -0.16 9.26 -40.42
C PHE A 773 -1.67 9.42 -40.53
N LYS A 774 -2.12 10.24 -41.49
CA LYS A 774 -3.52 10.53 -41.69
C LYS A 774 -4.27 9.29 -42.16
N ASP A 775 -5.44 9.06 -41.57
CA ASP A 775 -6.32 7.93 -41.91
C ASP A 775 -5.63 6.55 -41.74
N LYS A 776 -4.61 6.46 -40.85
CA LYS A 776 -3.91 5.22 -40.48
C LYS A 776 -4.36 4.69 -39.14
N LYS A 777 -4.26 3.36 -38.97
CA LYS A 777 -4.43 2.67 -37.68
C LYS A 777 -3.10 2.40 -37.01
N ILE A 778 -2.86 2.97 -35.85
CA ILE A 778 -1.55 2.98 -35.20
C ILE A 778 -1.59 2.23 -33.87
N SER A 779 -0.66 1.28 -33.70
CA SER A 779 -0.47 0.55 -32.45
C SER A 779 0.83 0.98 -31.77
N VAL A 780 0.73 1.61 -30.61
CA VAL A 780 1.85 2.00 -29.75
C VAL A 780 2.06 0.92 -28.69
N ILE A 781 3.25 0.34 -28.63
CA ILE A 781 3.56 -0.78 -27.74
C ILE A 781 4.36 -0.25 -26.54
N GLY A 782 3.72 -0.19 -25.37
CA GLY A 782 4.33 0.36 -24.15
C GLY A 782 3.30 0.99 -23.22
N GLY A 783 3.72 1.36 -22.02
CA GLY A 783 2.85 2.01 -21.02
C GLY A 783 3.46 3.19 -20.28
N GLY A 784 4.67 3.62 -20.67
CA GLY A 784 5.35 4.78 -20.08
C GLY A 784 4.94 6.10 -20.75
N ASN A 785 5.47 7.22 -20.26
CA ASN A 785 5.09 8.55 -20.75
C ASN A 785 5.37 8.73 -22.24
N ALA A 786 6.50 8.23 -22.75
CA ALA A 786 6.79 8.26 -24.19
C ALA A 786 5.70 7.57 -25.03
N ALA A 787 5.10 6.48 -24.53
CA ALA A 787 4.00 5.79 -25.22
C ALA A 787 2.73 6.65 -25.25
N ILE A 788 2.38 7.28 -24.11
CA ILE A 788 1.22 8.17 -24.00
C ILE A 788 1.40 9.41 -24.88
N ASP A 789 2.54 10.08 -24.76
CA ASP A 789 2.87 11.26 -25.54
C ASP A 789 2.83 10.96 -27.04
N THR A 790 3.43 9.83 -27.45
CA THR A 790 3.38 9.37 -28.86
C THR A 790 1.95 9.16 -29.31
N ALA A 791 1.14 8.39 -28.57
CA ALA A 791 -0.25 8.10 -28.93
C ALA A 791 -1.10 9.37 -29.10
N ARG A 792 -0.93 10.34 -28.19
CA ARG A 792 -1.64 11.63 -28.26
C ARG A 792 -1.19 12.49 -29.44
N ASN A 793 0.09 12.44 -29.84
CA ASN A 793 0.55 13.08 -31.07
C ASN A 793 -0.05 12.43 -32.31
N MET A 794 -0.20 11.09 -32.34
CA MET A 794 -0.80 10.40 -33.49
C MET A 794 -2.23 10.86 -33.75
N ILE A 795 -3.02 11.08 -32.70
CA ILE A 795 -4.37 11.65 -32.81
C ILE A 795 -4.35 13.05 -33.46
N ARG A 796 -3.36 13.87 -33.13
CA ARG A 796 -3.19 15.24 -33.66
C ARG A 796 -2.76 15.25 -35.13
N LEU A 797 -2.03 14.23 -35.56
CA LEU A 797 -1.63 14.01 -36.95
C LEU A 797 -2.77 13.43 -37.82
N GLY A 798 -3.96 13.19 -37.24
CA GLY A 798 -5.13 12.73 -37.98
C GLY A 798 -5.19 11.22 -38.19
N ALA A 799 -4.54 10.43 -37.32
CA ALA A 799 -4.73 8.98 -37.30
C ALA A 799 -6.22 8.63 -37.11
N GLU A 800 -6.69 7.61 -37.83
CA GLU A 800 -8.08 7.12 -37.74
C GLU A 800 -8.31 6.47 -36.37
N GLU A 801 -7.34 5.66 -35.93
CA GLU A 801 -7.41 4.83 -34.74
C GLU A 801 -6.03 4.75 -34.09
N VAL A 802 -5.96 4.96 -32.78
CA VAL A 802 -4.71 4.86 -32.01
C VAL A 802 -4.92 3.95 -30.82
N ASN A 803 -4.12 2.88 -30.80
CA ASN A 803 -4.21 1.79 -29.84
C ASN A 803 -2.92 1.71 -29.04
N ILE A 804 -3.01 1.75 -27.71
CA ILE A 804 -1.90 1.44 -26.82
C ILE A 804 -2.01 -0.02 -26.41
N ILE A 805 -0.95 -0.79 -26.64
CA ILE A 805 -0.87 -2.20 -26.26
C ILE A 805 0.07 -2.31 -25.05
N TYR A 806 -0.48 -2.74 -23.92
CA TYR A 806 0.27 -2.89 -22.69
C TYR A 806 0.09 -4.28 -22.07
N ARG A 807 1.22 -4.94 -21.78
CA ARG A 807 1.28 -6.32 -21.28
C ARG A 807 0.84 -6.51 -19.83
N ARG A 808 0.48 -5.45 -19.11
CA ARG A 808 0.03 -5.49 -17.71
C ARG A 808 -1.30 -4.74 -17.55
N THR A 809 -1.80 -4.64 -16.32
CA THR A 809 -3.03 -3.87 -16.05
C THR A 809 -2.81 -2.39 -16.28
N LYS A 810 -3.88 -1.63 -16.51
CA LYS A 810 -3.81 -0.17 -16.65
C LYS A 810 -3.18 0.50 -15.42
N ASN A 811 -3.47 0.00 -14.23
CA ASN A 811 -2.91 0.54 -12.98
C ASN A 811 -1.39 0.31 -12.87
N ASP A 812 -0.85 -0.68 -13.58
CA ASP A 812 0.59 -0.94 -13.63
C ASP A 812 1.32 -0.06 -14.67
N MET A 813 0.62 0.83 -15.39
CA MET A 813 1.25 1.67 -16.41
C MET A 813 2.20 2.68 -15.74
N PRO A 814 3.48 2.76 -16.16
CA PRO A 814 4.43 3.73 -15.59
C PRO A 814 4.15 5.19 -15.93
N ALA A 815 3.28 5.47 -16.90
CA ALA A 815 2.93 6.83 -17.26
C ALA A 815 2.14 7.54 -16.14
N HIS A 816 2.24 8.88 -16.11
CA HIS A 816 1.53 9.68 -15.13
C HIS A 816 0.01 9.47 -15.24
N LYS A 817 -0.68 9.32 -14.11
CA LYS A 817 -2.11 8.98 -14.05
C LYS A 817 -2.99 10.02 -14.75
N GLU A 818 -2.63 11.30 -14.69
CA GLU A 818 -3.35 12.38 -15.40
C GLU A 818 -3.20 12.24 -16.92
N GLU A 819 -1.99 11.96 -17.39
CA GLU A 819 -1.71 11.81 -18.83
C GLU A 819 -2.43 10.61 -19.45
N ILE A 820 -2.56 9.51 -18.70
CA ILE A 820 -3.37 8.35 -19.11
C ILE A 820 -4.84 8.76 -19.28
N LYS A 821 -5.40 9.52 -18.33
CA LYS A 821 -6.79 10.02 -18.40
C LYS A 821 -6.98 10.98 -19.58
N GLU A 822 -6.02 11.86 -19.83
CA GLU A 822 -6.07 12.80 -20.95
C GLU A 822 -5.98 12.08 -22.30
N ALA A 823 -5.18 11.00 -22.41
CA ALA A 823 -5.13 10.17 -23.62
C ALA A 823 -6.47 9.49 -23.91
N GLU A 824 -7.13 8.94 -22.88
CA GLU A 824 -8.47 8.36 -23.02
C GLU A 824 -9.53 9.42 -23.38
N TYR A 825 -9.45 10.60 -22.78
CA TYR A 825 -10.32 11.72 -23.13
C TYR A 825 -10.16 12.14 -24.60
N GLU A 826 -8.95 11.98 -25.15
CA GLU A 826 -8.64 12.20 -26.57
C GLU A 826 -9.04 11.04 -27.49
N LYS A 827 -9.57 9.96 -26.92
CA LYS A 827 -10.02 8.70 -27.56
C LYS A 827 -8.89 7.78 -28.01
N VAL A 828 -7.78 7.74 -27.28
CA VAL A 828 -6.79 6.66 -27.42
C VAL A 828 -7.36 5.38 -26.77
N ASN A 829 -7.35 4.27 -27.51
CA ASN A 829 -7.80 2.99 -26.98
C ASN A 829 -6.65 2.32 -26.21
N ILE A 830 -6.84 1.97 -24.94
CA ILE A 830 -5.81 1.30 -24.14
C ILE A 830 -6.19 -0.17 -23.97
N TYR A 831 -5.44 -1.04 -24.65
CA TYR A 831 -5.53 -2.48 -24.48
C TYR A 831 -4.50 -2.95 -23.46
N SER A 832 -4.94 -3.07 -22.21
CA SER A 832 -4.16 -3.69 -21.14
C SER A 832 -4.21 -5.21 -21.23
N GLN A 833 -3.26 -5.88 -20.56
CA GLN A 833 -3.16 -7.34 -20.52
C GLN A 833 -3.04 -8.02 -21.90
N LEU A 834 -2.38 -7.34 -22.85
CA LEU A 834 -2.02 -7.91 -24.15
C LEU A 834 -0.51 -7.85 -24.38
N ASN A 835 0.08 -8.99 -24.73
CA ASN A 835 1.50 -9.09 -25.12
C ASN A 835 1.61 -9.19 -26.65
N PRO A 836 2.35 -8.31 -27.34
CA PRO A 836 2.59 -8.45 -28.77
C PRO A 836 3.41 -9.72 -29.05
N TYR A 837 2.98 -10.51 -30.04
CA TYR A 837 3.57 -11.80 -30.36
C TYR A 837 4.19 -11.83 -31.77
N LYS A 838 3.43 -11.38 -32.79
CA LYS A 838 3.86 -11.44 -34.19
C LYS A 838 3.29 -10.30 -35.02
N ILE A 839 4.12 -9.76 -35.92
CA ILE A 839 3.70 -8.78 -36.93
C ILE A 839 3.35 -9.51 -38.22
N HIS A 840 2.17 -9.21 -38.77
CA HIS A 840 1.74 -9.72 -40.08
C HIS A 840 1.84 -8.61 -41.12
N SER A 841 2.69 -8.82 -42.12
CA SER A 841 2.95 -7.89 -43.21
C SER A 841 2.60 -8.48 -44.57
N GLU A 842 2.12 -7.64 -45.48
CA GLU A 842 1.88 -7.96 -46.89
C GLU A 842 2.66 -6.96 -47.75
N ASN A 843 3.46 -7.44 -48.72
CA ASN A 843 4.33 -6.60 -49.55
C ASN A 843 5.22 -5.63 -48.72
N ASN A 844 5.82 -6.12 -47.63
CA ASN A 844 6.61 -5.36 -46.66
C ASN A 844 5.88 -4.23 -45.91
N LYS A 845 4.54 -4.19 -45.95
CA LYS A 845 3.72 -3.23 -45.20
C LYS A 845 2.95 -3.94 -44.09
N ILE A 846 2.92 -3.35 -42.90
CA ILE A 846 2.19 -3.89 -41.76
C ILE A 846 0.68 -3.87 -42.06
N LYS A 847 -0.01 -4.96 -41.68
CA LYS A 847 -1.47 -5.07 -41.77
C LYS A 847 -2.12 -5.40 -40.44
N LYS A 848 -1.48 -6.27 -39.65
CA LYS A 848 -2.03 -6.71 -38.36
C LYS A 848 -0.93 -6.97 -37.34
N LEU A 849 -1.27 -6.75 -36.08
CA LEU A 849 -0.50 -7.15 -34.91
C LEU A 849 -1.22 -8.30 -34.20
N GLU A 850 -0.58 -9.46 -34.14
CA GLU A 850 -1.04 -10.60 -33.34
C GLU A 850 -0.57 -10.41 -31.90
N CYS A 851 -1.53 -10.39 -30.98
CA CYS A 851 -1.30 -10.29 -29.54
C CYS A 851 -1.80 -11.56 -28.84
N LEU A 852 -1.19 -11.87 -27.70
CA LEU A 852 -1.66 -12.88 -26.77
C LEU A 852 -2.21 -12.20 -25.52
N GLU A 853 -3.37 -12.64 -25.04
CA GLU A 853 -3.84 -12.27 -23.71
C GLU A 853 -2.86 -12.74 -22.63
N VAL A 854 -2.62 -11.88 -21.65
CA VAL A 854 -1.74 -12.16 -20.52
C VAL A 854 -2.50 -11.98 -19.22
N LYS A 855 -2.39 -12.97 -18.33
CA LYS A 855 -2.87 -12.87 -16.96
C LYS A 855 -1.74 -12.48 -16.01
N GLY A 856 -2.12 -11.90 -14.87
CA GLY A 856 -1.18 -11.63 -13.80
C GLY A 856 -0.62 -12.93 -13.19
N GLY A 857 0.68 -13.15 -13.32
CA GLY A 857 1.41 -14.21 -12.63
C GLY A 857 1.90 -13.77 -11.24
N LYS A 858 3.02 -14.36 -10.82
CA LYS A 858 3.73 -13.98 -9.58
C LYS A 858 4.24 -12.55 -9.63
N PHE A 859 4.38 -11.92 -8.48
CA PHE A 859 5.00 -10.60 -8.34
C PHE A 859 6.50 -10.68 -8.64
N ASP A 860 7.04 -9.66 -9.31
CA ASP A 860 8.48 -9.42 -9.42
C ASP A 860 8.99 -8.63 -8.20
N GLN A 861 10.30 -8.35 -8.13
CA GLN A 861 10.91 -7.60 -7.02
C GLN A 861 10.43 -6.15 -6.93
N SER A 862 9.84 -5.60 -7.99
CA SER A 862 9.22 -4.27 -7.97
C SER A 862 7.75 -4.30 -7.52
N GLY A 863 7.23 -5.45 -7.08
CA GLY A 863 5.83 -5.62 -6.68
C GLY A 863 4.85 -5.58 -7.85
N ARG A 864 5.32 -5.71 -9.09
CA ARG A 864 4.45 -5.79 -10.28
C ARG A 864 4.26 -7.24 -10.70
N ARG A 865 3.06 -7.60 -11.16
CA ARG A 865 2.83 -8.97 -11.64
C ARG A 865 3.63 -9.24 -12.92
N LYS A 866 4.28 -10.41 -12.96
CA LYS A 866 4.87 -10.92 -14.20
C LYS A 866 3.74 -11.33 -15.14
N PRO A 867 3.70 -10.81 -16.38
CA PRO A 867 2.70 -11.24 -17.34
C PRO A 867 2.94 -12.72 -17.69
N VAL A 868 1.88 -13.51 -17.68
CA VAL A 868 1.89 -14.92 -18.09
C VAL A 868 0.90 -15.10 -19.22
N GLU A 869 1.41 -15.53 -20.37
CA GLU A 869 0.60 -15.71 -21.59
C GLU A 869 -0.44 -16.80 -21.39
N ILE A 870 -1.67 -16.51 -21.81
CA ILE A 870 -2.73 -17.50 -21.91
C ILE A 870 -2.53 -18.23 -23.25
N LYS A 871 -2.40 -19.56 -23.18
CA LYS A 871 -2.25 -20.35 -24.41
C LYS A 871 -3.55 -20.27 -25.23
N ASP A 872 -3.41 -20.18 -26.55
CA ASP A 872 -4.50 -20.15 -27.52
C ASP A 872 -5.42 -18.91 -27.47
N SER A 873 -5.04 -17.85 -26.76
CA SER A 873 -5.78 -16.57 -26.70
C SER A 873 -5.26 -15.55 -27.73
N LYS A 874 -5.30 -15.91 -29.01
CA LYS A 874 -4.80 -15.05 -30.09
C LYS A 874 -5.81 -13.96 -30.41
N LEU A 875 -5.38 -12.70 -30.29
CA LEU A 875 -6.14 -11.54 -30.72
C LEU A 875 -5.44 -10.86 -31.90
N MET A 876 -6.19 -10.57 -32.97
CA MET A 876 -5.68 -9.85 -34.13
C MET A 876 -6.13 -8.40 -34.06
N ILE A 877 -5.17 -7.47 -34.03
CA ILE A 877 -5.43 -6.04 -34.06
C ILE A 877 -5.03 -5.52 -35.44
N ASP A 878 -5.98 -4.93 -36.17
CA ASP A 878 -5.70 -4.32 -37.47
C ASP A 878 -4.86 -3.04 -37.27
N THR A 879 -3.72 -2.95 -37.92
CA THR A 879 -2.79 -1.81 -37.76
C THR A 879 -1.94 -1.63 -39.00
N ASP A 880 -1.74 -0.38 -39.42
CA ASP A 880 -0.85 -0.01 -40.53
C ASP A 880 0.55 0.39 -40.04
N ILE A 881 0.65 0.84 -38.78
CA ILE A 881 1.86 1.40 -38.19
C ILE A 881 2.03 0.86 -36.77
N ILE A 882 3.25 0.44 -36.43
CA ILE A 882 3.62 0.03 -35.08
C ILE A 882 4.69 0.97 -34.55
N ILE A 883 4.51 1.47 -33.34
CA ILE A 883 5.49 2.32 -32.66
C ILE A 883 5.92 1.66 -31.34
N SER A 884 7.20 1.30 -31.23
CA SER A 884 7.75 0.67 -30.03
C SER A 884 8.16 1.70 -28.97
N ALA A 885 7.73 1.49 -27.73
CA ALA A 885 8.03 2.31 -26.56
C ALA A 885 8.35 1.44 -25.32
N VAL A 886 9.25 0.46 -25.49
CA VAL A 886 9.52 -0.59 -24.48
C VAL A 886 10.73 -0.34 -23.56
N GLY A 887 11.32 0.86 -23.61
CA GLY A 887 12.35 1.30 -22.67
C GLY A 887 13.53 1.99 -23.36
N GLN A 888 14.44 2.54 -22.55
CA GLN A 888 15.55 3.38 -22.98
C GLN A 888 16.90 2.82 -22.50
N GLU A 889 17.95 3.08 -23.26
CA GLU A 889 19.34 2.74 -23.01
C GLU A 889 20.26 3.93 -23.33
N VAL A 890 21.44 3.93 -22.70
CA VAL A 890 22.48 4.92 -22.95
C VAL A 890 23.30 4.47 -24.16
N GLU A 891 23.56 5.40 -25.08
CA GLU A 891 24.54 5.18 -26.13
C GLU A 891 25.96 5.41 -25.59
N ASP A 892 26.89 4.50 -25.86
CA ASP A 892 28.27 4.55 -25.36
C ASP A 892 29.20 5.43 -26.23
N TYR A 893 28.66 6.30 -27.08
CA TYR A 893 29.46 7.06 -28.05
C TYR A 893 30.48 7.99 -27.37
N PHE A 894 30.20 8.48 -26.16
CA PHE A 894 31.08 9.33 -25.37
C PHE A 894 32.30 8.56 -24.85
N ASN A 895 32.23 7.23 -24.79
CA ASN A 895 33.26 6.36 -24.21
C ASN A 895 34.32 5.91 -25.25
N LYS A 896 34.71 6.83 -26.14
CA LYS A 896 35.71 6.63 -27.19
C LYS A 896 36.97 7.41 -26.83
N GLY A 897 38.16 6.82 -27.04
CA GLY A 897 39.44 7.44 -26.70
C GLY A 897 40.30 6.60 -25.74
N LYS A 898 41.27 7.26 -25.10
CA LYS A 898 42.20 6.64 -24.13
C LYS A 898 41.58 6.51 -22.75
N PHE A 899 40.78 7.49 -22.33
CA PHE A 899 40.05 7.44 -21.06
C PHE A 899 38.70 6.78 -21.27
N LYS A 900 38.40 5.77 -20.44
CA LYS A 900 37.13 5.04 -20.50
C LYS A 900 36.41 5.11 -19.18
N VAL A 901 35.15 5.50 -19.24
CA VAL A 901 34.24 5.48 -18.11
C VAL A 901 33.67 4.07 -17.96
N GLU A 902 33.62 3.55 -16.75
CA GLU A 902 33.02 2.25 -16.44
C GLU A 902 31.50 2.30 -16.64
N LEU A 903 30.97 1.28 -17.31
CA LEU A 903 29.54 1.07 -17.48
C LEU A 903 29.06 -0.11 -16.63
N THR A 904 27.84 -0.01 -16.11
CA THR A 904 27.14 -1.10 -15.43
C THR A 904 26.69 -2.18 -16.43
N LYS A 905 26.19 -3.31 -15.93
CA LYS A 905 25.60 -4.38 -16.77
C LYS A 905 24.39 -3.93 -17.60
N SER A 906 23.77 -2.81 -17.22
CA SER A 906 22.63 -2.22 -17.93
C SER A 906 23.03 -1.11 -18.90
N ASN A 907 24.33 -0.99 -19.22
CA ASN A 907 24.92 0.08 -20.02
C ASN A 907 24.74 1.50 -19.44
N LEU A 908 24.42 1.66 -18.15
CA LEU A 908 24.44 2.96 -17.47
C LEU A 908 25.85 3.31 -17.00
N ILE A 909 26.18 4.60 -16.90
CA ILE A 909 27.46 5.07 -16.34
C ILE A 909 27.52 4.72 -14.85
N LYS A 910 28.62 4.09 -14.43
CA LYS A 910 28.86 3.77 -13.04
C LYS A 910 29.48 4.99 -12.35
N THR A 911 28.88 5.42 -11.24
CA THR A 911 29.39 6.49 -10.38
C THR A 911 29.50 6.02 -8.94
N GLU A 912 30.34 6.71 -8.17
CA GLU A 912 30.34 6.63 -6.71
C GLU A 912 29.25 7.55 -6.12
N GLY A 913 29.08 7.55 -4.78
CA GLY A 913 28.04 8.32 -4.09
C GLY A 913 28.13 9.84 -4.26
N ASP A 914 29.28 10.35 -4.72
CA ASP A 914 29.59 11.75 -5.01
C ASP A 914 29.50 12.09 -6.52
N PHE A 915 28.86 11.23 -7.32
CA PHE A 915 28.72 11.38 -8.78
C PHE A 915 30.04 11.33 -9.58
N SER A 916 31.17 11.05 -8.92
CA SER A 916 32.44 10.84 -9.60
C SER A 916 32.44 9.52 -10.37
N THR A 917 33.16 9.50 -11.49
CA THR A 917 33.42 8.27 -12.24
C THR A 917 34.79 7.69 -11.87
N ASN A 918 35.20 6.60 -12.51
CA ASN A 918 36.56 6.07 -12.39
C ASN A 918 37.66 7.00 -12.98
N VAL A 919 37.29 8.16 -13.52
CA VAL A 919 38.21 9.20 -14.00
C VAL A 919 38.03 10.43 -13.12
N ASP A 920 39.06 10.79 -12.34
CA ASP A 920 39.00 11.76 -11.23
C ASP A 920 38.42 13.15 -11.54
N TRP A 921 38.43 13.58 -12.80
CA TRP A 921 37.92 14.90 -13.24
C TRP A 921 36.63 14.80 -14.06
N VAL A 922 36.03 13.60 -14.15
CA VAL A 922 34.79 13.33 -14.88
C VAL A 922 33.72 12.86 -13.91
N PHE A 923 32.60 13.57 -13.92
CA PHE A 923 31.40 13.32 -13.14
C PHE A 923 30.26 12.93 -14.08
N ALA A 924 29.26 12.20 -13.60
CA ALA A 924 28.10 11.84 -14.41
C ALA A 924 26.81 11.87 -13.60
N GLY A 925 25.69 12.17 -14.26
CA GLY A 925 24.38 12.19 -13.61
C GLY A 925 23.21 12.34 -14.59
N GLY A 926 22.00 12.32 -14.03
CA GLY A 926 20.75 12.23 -14.80
C GLY A 926 20.51 10.82 -15.33
N ASP A 927 19.68 10.70 -16.38
CA ASP A 927 19.21 9.39 -16.87
C ASP A 927 20.32 8.45 -17.34
N CYS A 928 21.52 8.97 -17.64
CA CYS A 928 22.66 8.14 -18.02
C CYS A 928 23.30 7.37 -16.84
N VAL A 929 22.98 7.73 -15.59
CA VAL A 929 23.41 7.06 -14.37
C VAL A 929 22.26 6.30 -13.72
N SER A 930 21.10 6.94 -13.57
CA SER A 930 19.93 6.36 -12.88
C SER A 930 18.99 5.55 -13.78
N GLY A 931 19.11 5.67 -15.10
CA GLY A 931 18.03 5.34 -16.02
C GLY A 931 16.94 6.43 -16.04
N PRO A 932 15.90 6.26 -16.88
CA PRO A 932 14.88 7.29 -17.09
C PRO A 932 14.18 7.70 -15.78
N SER A 933 14.25 8.99 -15.47
CA SER A 933 13.74 9.59 -14.22
C SER A 933 12.75 10.72 -14.51
N THR A 934 12.16 11.30 -13.46
CA THR A 934 11.35 12.52 -13.60
C THR A 934 12.24 13.76 -13.78
N VAL A 935 11.68 14.81 -14.37
CA VAL A 935 12.40 16.08 -14.58
C VAL A 935 12.95 16.65 -13.27
N VAL A 936 12.18 16.58 -12.18
CA VAL A 936 12.57 17.12 -10.87
C VAL A 936 13.66 16.31 -10.19
N GLU A 937 13.70 14.98 -10.39
CA GLU A 937 14.82 14.14 -9.92
C GLU A 937 16.09 14.45 -10.70
N SER A 938 15.98 14.63 -12.02
CA SER A 938 17.12 15.05 -12.86
C SER A 938 17.69 16.42 -12.44
N ILE A 939 16.83 17.37 -12.06
CA ILE A 939 17.23 18.66 -11.47
C ILE A 939 18.01 18.42 -10.17
N GLN A 940 17.50 17.57 -9.28
CA GLN A 940 18.19 17.26 -8.02
C GLN A 940 19.57 16.62 -8.26
N GLN A 941 19.68 15.70 -9.22
CA GLN A 941 20.97 15.11 -9.60
C GLN A 941 21.95 16.17 -10.13
N GLY A 942 21.48 17.06 -11.01
CA GLY A 942 22.31 18.15 -11.53
C GLY A 942 22.80 19.11 -10.44
N LYS A 943 21.93 19.41 -9.46
CA LYS A 943 22.27 20.23 -8.30
C LYS A 943 23.32 19.55 -7.40
N LYS A 944 23.16 18.26 -7.10
CA LYS A 944 24.15 17.49 -6.32
C LYS A 944 25.48 17.38 -7.06
N ALA A 945 25.46 17.08 -8.36
CA ALA A 945 26.67 17.04 -9.18
C ALA A 945 27.41 18.39 -9.18
N ALA A 946 26.71 19.52 -9.29
CA ALA A 946 27.32 20.84 -9.19
C ALA A 946 27.99 21.07 -7.82
N SER A 947 27.37 20.60 -6.73
CA SER A 947 27.94 20.66 -5.37
C SER A 947 29.25 19.85 -5.28
N GLU A 948 29.26 18.61 -5.78
CA GLU A 948 30.45 17.75 -5.73
C GLU A 948 31.57 18.25 -6.66
N ILE A 949 31.23 18.79 -7.83
CA ILE A 949 32.21 19.43 -8.74
C ILE A 949 32.82 20.67 -8.08
N ASP A 950 32.03 21.50 -7.39
CA ASP A 950 32.56 22.67 -6.66
C ASP A 950 33.55 22.22 -5.57
N LYS A 951 33.21 21.19 -4.77
CA LYS A 951 34.12 20.62 -3.76
C LYS A 951 35.42 20.10 -4.38
N TYR A 952 35.31 19.36 -5.49
CA TYR A 952 36.47 18.84 -6.23
C TYR A 952 37.40 19.98 -6.68
N LEU A 953 36.84 21.11 -7.11
CA LEU A 953 37.59 22.29 -7.51
C LEU A 953 38.04 23.17 -6.33
N GLY A 954 37.85 22.73 -5.08
CA GLY A 954 38.29 23.40 -3.87
C GLY A 954 37.31 24.45 -3.31
N GLY A 955 36.05 24.40 -3.73
CA GLY A 955 34.95 25.17 -3.15
C GLY A 955 34.35 24.51 -1.90
N ASP A 956 33.29 25.11 -1.36
CA ASP A 956 32.58 24.66 -0.16
C ASP A 956 31.48 23.62 -0.47
N GLY A 957 31.10 23.47 -1.73
CA GLY A 957 29.98 22.63 -2.15
C GLY A 957 28.61 23.25 -1.88
N GLU A 958 28.53 24.45 -1.30
CA GLU A 958 27.27 25.13 -1.06
C GLU A 958 26.86 25.92 -2.31
N VAL A 959 26.16 25.23 -3.22
CA VAL A 959 25.67 25.80 -4.48
C VAL A 959 24.33 26.54 -4.35
N VAL A 960 23.58 26.25 -3.27
CA VAL A 960 22.37 26.96 -2.87
C VAL A 960 22.66 27.73 -1.59
N LYS A 961 22.47 29.05 -1.62
CA LYS A 961 22.54 29.87 -0.41
C LYS A 961 21.28 29.62 0.43
N LYS A 962 21.45 29.19 1.68
CA LYS A 962 20.33 29.04 2.63
C LYS A 962 19.84 30.42 3.05
N GLU A 963 18.73 30.86 2.49
CA GLU A 963 18.03 32.07 2.93
C GLU A 963 17.08 31.73 4.08
N ASN A 964 17.27 32.38 5.23
CA ASN A 964 16.34 32.28 6.34
C ASN A 964 15.17 33.24 6.11
N PHE A 965 14.06 32.72 5.58
CA PHE A 965 12.82 33.48 5.47
C PHE A 965 12.07 33.47 6.80
N GLU A 966 11.55 34.63 7.20
CA GLU A 966 10.66 34.72 8.35
C GLU A 966 9.32 34.05 8.00
N ARG A 967 8.95 33.02 8.77
CA ARG A 967 7.72 32.25 8.56
C ARG A 967 6.68 32.62 9.59
N ASN A 968 5.74 33.47 9.18
CA ASN A 968 4.59 33.85 10.00
C ASN A 968 3.28 33.49 9.26
N ILE A 969 2.22 33.25 10.02
CA ILE A 969 0.86 33.18 9.46
C ILE A 969 0.50 34.59 8.99
N SER A 970 0.52 34.79 7.68
CA SER A 970 0.30 36.09 7.03
C SER A 970 -1.17 36.38 6.72
N SER A 971 -2.05 35.38 6.80
CA SER A 971 -3.52 35.53 6.73
C SER A 971 -4.22 34.27 7.28
N PRO A 972 -5.53 34.34 7.62
CA PRO A 972 -6.25 33.23 8.24
C PRO A 972 -6.17 31.93 7.43
N ILE A 973 -5.96 30.81 8.12
CA ILE A 973 -5.95 29.49 7.52
C ILE A 973 -7.40 29.07 7.24
N LEU A 974 -7.67 28.68 5.99
CA LEU A 974 -8.98 28.17 5.60
C LEU A 974 -9.09 26.69 5.99
N GLU A 975 -9.76 26.37 7.09
CA GLU A 975 -9.99 24.97 7.51
C GLU A 975 -11.24 24.34 6.88
N GLU A 976 -12.13 25.16 6.30
CA GLU A 976 -13.35 24.69 5.66
C GLU A 976 -13.07 23.94 4.35
N GLN A 977 -13.92 22.94 4.05
CA GLN A 977 -13.85 22.19 2.79
C GLN A 977 -14.12 23.09 1.59
N LYS A 978 -13.18 23.12 0.65
CA LYS A 978 -13.24 23.88 -0.58
C LYS A 978 -12.55 23.11 -1.70
N SER A 979 -13.27 22.86 -2.78
CA SER A 979 -12.78 22.10 -3.94
C SER A 979 -11.54 22.74 -4.57
N ARG A 980 -10.65 21.90 -5.11
CA ARG A 980 -9.47 22.32 -5.87
C ARG A 980 -9.88 23.09 -7.13
N VAL A 981 -9.19 24.19 -7.40
CA VAL A 981 -9.41 24.97 -8.63
C VAL A 981 -8.97 24.15 -9.85
N LYS A 982 -9.88 23.91 -10.80
CA LYS A 982 -9.56 23.11 -12.00
C LYS A 982 -8.76 23.91 -13.02
N MET A 983 -7.71 23.29 -13.59
CA MET A 983 -6.93 23.88 -14.68
C MET A 983 -7.81 24.10 -15.92
N PRO A 984 -7.93 25.35 -16.44
CA PRO A 984 -8.64 25.60 -17.67
C PRO A 984 -7.91 24.96 -18.86
N THR A 985 -8.63 24.22 -19.71
CA THR A 985 -8.07 23.61 -20.92
C THR A 985 -8.78 24.07 -22.21
N ILE A 986 -8.14 23.88 -23.35
CA ILE A 986 -8.80 24.01 -24.67
C ILE A 986 -9.82 22.88 -24.91
N LEU A 987 -10.75 23.09 -25.85
CA LEU A 987 -11.79 22.11 -26.16
C LEU A 987 -11.22 20.89 -26.89
N LEU A 988 -11.84 19.72 -26.71
CA LEU A 988 -11.40 18.47 -27.36
C LEU A 988 -11.30 18.60 -28.90
N SER A 989 -12.20 19.34 -29.54
CA SER A 989 -12.16 19.60 -30.98
C SER A 989 -10.93 20.40 -31.42
N GLU A 990 -10.40 21.26 -30.56
CA GLU A 990 -9.19 22.05 -30.80
C GLU A 990 -7.94 21.22 -30.53
N ARG A 991 -7.96 20.36 -29.51
CA ARG A 991 -6.84 19.43 -29.19
C ARG A 991 -6.51 18.52 -30.37
N LYS A 992 -7.51 18.12 -31.17
CA LYS A 992 -7.33 17.26 -32.35
C LYS A 992 -6.86 18.01 -33.60
N ARG A 993 -6.79 19.35 -33.57
CA ARG A 993 -6.48 20.20 -34.72
C ARG A 993 -5.19 20.98 -34.50
N GLY A 994 -4.11 20.25 -34.18
CA GLY A 994 -2.76 20.78 -34.06
C GLY A 994 -2.15 20.64 -32.67
N PHE A 995 -1.01 21.32 -32.47
CA PHE A 995 -0.15 21.17 -31.30
C PHE A 995 -0.24 22.35 -30.32
N LYS A 996 -1.38 23.06 -30.30
CA LYS A 996 -1.61 24.14 -29.32
C LYS A 996 -1.54 23.58 -27.90
N GLU A 997 -0.96 24.37 -27.00
CA GLU A 997 -0.88 24.04 -25.58
C GLU A 997 -2.28 23.72 -25.02
N VAL A 998 -2.40 22.57 -24.34
CA VAL A 998 -3.71 22.06 -23.91
C VAL A 998 -4.26 22.85 -22.72
N GLU A 999 -3.39 23.11 -21.75
CA GLU A 999 -3.70 23.84 -20.54
C GLU A 999 -3.44 25.34 -20.74
N LYS A 1000 -4.34 26.19 -20.23
CA LYS A 1000 -4.27 27.65 -20.43
C LYS A 1000 -3.57 28.40 -19.29
N GLY A 1001 -3.27 27.72 -18.18
CA GLY A 1001 -2.82 28.34 -16.93
C GLY A 1001 -3.97 28.95 -16.13
N TYR A 1002 -3.69 29.30 -14.86
CA TYR A 1002 -4.65 30.02 -14.02
C TYR A 1002 -4.71 31.51 -14.35
N SER A 1003 -5.90 32.08 -14.19
CA SER A 1003 -6.07 33.52 -14.00
C SER A 1003 -5.56 33.95 -12.61
N LEU A 1004 -5.41 35.26 -12.41
CA LEU A 1004 -4.98 35.82 -11.13
C LEU A 1004 -5.91 35.39 -9.98
N ASP A 1005 -7.22 35.55 -10.16
CA ASP A 1005 -8.21 35.20 -9.14
C ASP A 1005 -8.17 33.70 -8.79
N GLN A 1006 -8.01 32.84 -9.81
CA GLN A 1006 -7.89 31.39 -9.61
C GLN A 1006 -6.62 31.01 -8.85
N ALA A 1007 -5.49 31.64 -9.17
CA ALA A 1007 -4.23 31.36 -8.50
C ALA A 1007 -4.24 31.82 -7.03
N VAL A 1008 -4.79 33.01 -6.75
CA VAL A 1008 -4.93 33.51 -5.38
C VAL A 1008 -5.94 32.66 -4.59
N GLU A 1009 -7.04 32.28 -5.22
CA GLU A 1009 -8.05 31.39 -4.62
C GLU A 1009 -7.46 30.04 -4.21
N GLU A 1010 -6.71 29.40 -5.10
CA GLU A 1010 -6.06 28.12 -4.84
C GLU A 1010 -4.94 28.26 -3.80
N ALA A 1011 -4.10 29.29 -3.90
CA ALA A 1011 -3.04 29.57 -2.93
C ALA A 1011 -3.59 29.81 -1.51
N SER A 1012 -4.79 30.38 -1.39
CA SER A 1012 -5.45 30.64 -0.10
C SER A 1012 -5.88 29.36 0.64
N ARG A 1013 -5.94 28.20 -0.04
CA ARG A 1013 -6.23 26.90 0.60
C ARG A 1013 -5.04 26.34 1.39
N CYS A 1014 -3.85 26.94 1.27
CA CYS A 1014 -2.65 26.46 1.94
C CYS A 1014 -2.75 26.55 3.47
N LEU A 1015 -2.45 25.44 4.14
CA LEU A 1015 -2.50 25.32 5.61
C LEU A 1015 -1.26 25.88 6.32
N ARG A 1016 -0.26 26.39 5.58
CA ARG A 1016 0.99 26.94 6.15
C ARG A 1016 1.64 26.02 7.20
N CYS A 1017 1.74 24.72 6.88
CA CYS A 1017 2.35 23.70 7.74
C CYS A 1017 3.82 23.97 8.09
N ASP A 1018 4.46 24.94 7.44
CA ASP A 1018 5.80 25.43 7.70
C ASP A 1018 5.91 26.37 8.91
N VAL A 1019 4.79 26.90 9.39
CA VAL A 1019 4.75 27.80 10.55
C VAL A 1019 4.52 26.98 11.81
N LYS A 1020 5.51 26.92 12.69
CA LYS A 1020 5.35 26.34 14.03
C LYS A 1020 4.68 27.40 14.90
N GLU A 1021 3.48 27.11 15.44
CA GLU A 1021 2.94 27.92 16.52
C GLU A 1021 3.96 27.89 17.67
N LYS A 1022 4.41 29.06 18.12
CA LYS A 1022 5.00 29.16 19.44
C LYS A 1022 3.85 28.92 20.40
N GLU A 1023 3.67 27.68 20.86
CA GLU A 1023 2.90 27.45 22.07
C GLU A 1023 3.59 28.30 23.16
N GLU A 1024 2.99 29.45 23.49
CA GLU A 1024 3.22 30.05 24.79
C GLU A 1024 2.76 29.00 25.79
N VAL A 1025 3.73 28.33 26.42
CA VAL A 1025 3.51 27.49 27.59
C VAL A 1025 2.87 28.41 28.64
N ILE A 1026 1.54 28.36 28.77
CA ILE A 1026 0.77 29.02 29.83
C ILE A 1026 0.89 28.20 31.10
#